data_AF-V6EWV1-F1
#
_entry.id   AF-V6EWV1-F1
#
_cell.length_a   1.000
_cell.length_b   1.000
_cell.length_c   1.000
_cell.angle_alpha   90.00
_cell.angle_beta   90.00
_cell.angle_gamma   90.00
#
_symmetry.space_group_name_H-M   'P 1'
#
loop_
_entity.id
_entity.type
_entity.pdbx_description
1 polymer ?
#
loop_
_entity_poly.entity_id
_entity_poly.type
_entity_poly.pdbx_seq_one_letter_code
_entity_poly.pdbx_strand_id
1 'polypeptide(L)'
;MVKSVSPFSRKPQLAELAKAAEEIAAGDRFVKVPHQTGTDAAARLARAVEAMRQALVEADAAIAEQEADREVQEQRHRSMESFIGKFEGTVTGVQQNLSNAAHSMRDAAGALVAQAGTVAEKSQQVQTGAATATSEAAVLAEAAGQLDQSLGELEGRASRAAQVITQAVGLVDSADATIRGLSDAAGRIGGMARTISDIAGQTRMLALNATIEAARAGEAGKGFAVVAAEVKNLVTETEKATAEIDGRAGEIRQATDQAVAAMNAIGGSMHEVNALVAAIAATMHQQSAASRAITDGVRATAAEAESMSASIEDVAEASSQTRAEADSVHAAAGALGQQSDTLGQAVGTFLDDLDHGAIRIGILHSLSGGSAVGERPLKDVLLMEVAALNARGGLLGRPVEALLYNPRSDAKRTAELADQALGHDRVQALFGAWSSTARKETLPVLGHRNGLLFYPSQYEGAEAAANVVYCGAPPNQQLLPAIQYLMSAEGGGYSRFYLIGNDTLYPRLTHKVLTDYLRGRGISGQSLRETLLPVGADDWARAVADIRAFARAGGGKALVVSTVGGDSNFHFFRQLGGAEVPVLTVSIGEAEAALLDPRLLAGHMVAWNYLMSIDTPENQAFLRQWRQHCANPKAVVNDAMEASVMALRLWAAAVEACGSTEPDKVRAALPGQKTRSLTGFDVSVDDTNNHLHKPCLLGRMQADGSIAIVWRSSGLIAPEPEQPTPAPALAAE
;
A
#
# COMPACT_ATOMS: atom_id res chain seq x y z
N MET A 1 7.08 44.58 -90.07
CA MET A 1 7.01 45.69 -89.09
C MET A 1 6.88 45.09 -87.70
N VAL A 2 7.99 45.12 -86.98
CA VAL A 2 8.13 44.76 -85.57
C VAL A 2 7.38 45.81 -84.74
N LYS A 3 6.34 45.43 -83.98
CA LYS A 3 5.82 46.27 -82.90
C LYS A 3 6.54 45.88 -81.62
N SER A 4 7.45 46.75 -81.21
CA SER A 4 8.15 46.70 -79.94
C SER A 4 7.15 46.78 -78.79
N VAL A 5 7.18 45.79 -77.92
CA VAL A 5 6.57 45.89 -76.59
C VAL A 5 7.43 46.87 -75.80
N SER A 6 6.84 48.00 -75.40
CA SER A 6 7.49 49.03 -74.61
C SER A 6 8.03 48.45 -73.28
N PRO A 7 9.30 48.73 -72.91
CA PRO A 7 9.85 48.29 -71.62
C PRO A 7 9.28 49.02 -70.40
N PHE A 8 8.39 50.01 -70.59
CA PHE A 8 7.88 50.85 -69.50
C PHE A 8 6.64 50.33 -68.75
N SER A 9 5.91 49.31 -69.25
CA SER A 9 4.66 48.86 -68.60
C SER A 9 4.83 47.79 -67.51
N ARG A 10 6.05 47.26 -67.30
CA ARG A 10 6.31 46.17 -66.33
C ARG A 10 6.85 46.63 -64.97
N LYS A 11 7.35 47.87 -64.87
CA LYS A 11 7.87 48.43 -63.61
C LYS A 11 6.84 48.49 -62.47
N PRO A 12 5.58 48.90 -62.69
CA PRO A 12 4.59 48.96 -61.61
C PRO A 12 4.23 47.57 -61.06
N GLN A 13 4.11 46.58 -61.96
CA GLN A 13 3.76 45.21 -61.59
C GLN A 13 4.85 44.50 -60.78
N LEU A 14 6.12 44.75 -61.10
CA LEU A 14 7.24 44.23 -60.33
C LEU A 14 7.37 44.92 -58.96
N ALA A 15 7.04 46.21 -58.88
CA ALA A 15 7.04 46.93 -57.61
C ALA A 15 5.96 46.41 -56.65
N GLU A 16 4.76 46.09 -57.16
CA GLU A 16 3.71 45.49 -56.33
C GLU A 16 4.03 44.06 -55.89
N LEU A 17 4.66 43.26 -56.75
CA LEU A 17 5.13 41.92 -56.37
C LEU A 17 6.26 41.96 -55.34
N ALA A 18 7.18 42.91 -55.46
CA ALA A 18 8.25 43.14 -54.49
C ALA A 18 7.69 43.56 -53.14
N LYS A 19 6.76 44.52 -53.13
CA LYS A 19 6.07 44.96 -51.92
C LYS A 19 5.29 43.82 -51.26
N ALA A 20 4.57 43.01 -52.04
CA ALA A 20 3.85 41.86 -51.51
C ALA A 20 4.82 40.84 -50.89
N ALA A 21 5.96 40.57 -51.53
CA ALA A 21 6.99 39.69 -50.99
C ALA A 21 7.64 40.26 -49.70
N GLU A 22 7.86 41.57 -49.61
CA GLU A 22 8.36 42.26 -48.41
C GLU A 22 7.37 42.15 -47.25
N GLU A 23 6.07 42.37 -47.50
CA GLU A 23 5.02 42.25 -46.49
C GLU A 23 4.88 40.79 -46.00
N ILE A 24 4.97 39.82 -46.91
CA ILE A 24 5.01 38.39 -46.57
C ILE A 24 6.25 38.08 -45.73
N ALA A 25 7.43 38.57 -46.11
CA ALA A 25 8.66 38.38 -45.33
C ALA A 25 8.57 39.04 -43.94
N ALA A 26 7.86 40.17 -43.82
CA ALA A 26 7.62 40.86 -42.56
C ALA A 26 6.59 40.18 -41.65
N GLY A 27 5.92 39.12 -42.11
CA GLY A 27 4.99 38.33 -41.31
C GLY A 27 3.54 38.37 -41.78
N ASP A 28 3.18 39.23 -42.73
CA ASP A 28 1.80 39.35 -43.21
C ASP A 28 1.48 38.25 -44.25
N ARG A 29 0.82 37.20 -43.78
CA ARG A 29 0.42 36.05 -44.60
C ARG A 29 -0.83 36.30 -45.44
N PHE A 30 -1.54 37.39 -45.21
CA PHE A 30 -2.84 37.70 -45.84
C PHE A 30 -2.73 38.66 -47.02
N VAL A 31 -1.52 39.15 -47.30
CA VAL A 31 -1.20 39.96 -48.47
C VAL A 31 -1.65 39.25 -49.74
N LYS A 32 -2.45 39.96 -50.56
CA LYS A 32 -2.84 39.46 -51.87
C LYS A 32 -1.68 39.58 -52.84
N VAL A 33 -1.16 38.45 -53.30
CA VAL A 33 -0.20 38.42 -54.41
C VAL A 33 -0.93 38.74 -55.71
N PRO A 34 -0.53 39.79 -56.45
CA PRO A 34 -1.18 40.17 -57.71
C PRO A 34 -1.21 39.01 -58.72
N HIS A 35 -2.42 38.65 -59.17
CA HIS A 35 -2.61 37.52 -60.09
C HIS A 35 -2.22 37.91 -61.52
N GLN A 36 -1.31 37.15 -62.14
CA GLN A 36 -0.87 37.40 -63.51
C GLN A 36 -1.17 36.21 -64.43
N THR A 37 -2.01 36.46 -65.44
CA THR A 37 -2.32 35.52 -66.51
C THR A 37 -1.29 35.64 -67.63
N GLY A 38 -0.26 34.78 -67.58
CA GLY A 38 0.81 34.76 -68.57
C GLY A 38 1.94 33.76 -68.26
N THR A 39 2.82 33.53 -69.23
CA THR A 39 4.03 32.69 -69.10
C THR A 39 5.32 33.50 -68.99
N ASP A 40 5.23 34.83 -68.97
CA ASP A 40 6.38 35.72 -68.90
C ASP A 40 7.01 35.76 -67.49
N ALA A 41 8.14 36.46 -67.38
CA ALA A 41 8.94 36.48 -66.16
C ALA A 41 8.18 37.05 -64.94
N ALA A 42 7.30 38.03 -65.15
CA ALA A 42 6.50 38.63 -64.09
C ALA A 42 5.43 37.64 -63.58
N ALA A 43 4.78 36.91 -64.49
CA ALA A 43 3.81 35.88 -64.10
C ALA A 43 4.46 34.65 -63.42
N ARG A 44 5.68 34.29 -63.82
CA ARG A 44 6.48 33.25 -63.11
C ARG A 44 6.86 33.70 -61.70
N LEU A 45 7.24 34.97 -61.53
CA LEU A 45 7.59 35.55 -60.24
C LEU A 45 6.36 35.61 -59.33
N ALA A 46 5.21 36.05 -59.83
CA ALA A 46 3.95 36.06 -59.09
C ALA A 46 3.56 34.67 -58.55
N ARG A 47 3.68 33.62 -59.38
CA ARG A 47 3.43 32.24 -58.95
C ARG A 47 4.42 31.76 -57.89
N ALA A 48 5.69 32.16 -58.00
CA ALA A 48 6.71 31.80 -57.01
C ALA A 48 6.47 32.51 -55.66
N VAL A 49 6.10 33.80 -55.67
CA VAL A 49 5.76 34.56 -54.46
C VAL A 49 4.49 33.99 -53.80
N GLU A 50 3.48 33.64 -54.58
CA GLU A 50 2.26 33.00 -54.04
C GLU A 50 2.53 31.61 -53.49
N ALA A 51 3.34 30.78 -54.17
CA ALA A 51 3.73 29.48 -53.66
C ALA A 51 4.53 29.60 -52.34
N MET A 52 5.38 30.62 -52.22
CA MET A 52 6.13 30.90 -51.00
C MET A 52 5.23 31.41 -49.86
N ARG A 53 4.26 32.28 -50.16
CA ARG A 53 3.22 32.69 -49.19
C ARG A 53 2.46 31.48 -48.67
N GLN A 54 2.03 30.60 -49.57
CA GLN A 54 1.26 29.41 -49.24
C GLN A 54 2.08 28.43 -48.38
N ALA A 55 3.35 28.19 -48.74
CA ALA A 55 4.25 27.36 -47.95
C ALA A 55 4.52 27.94 -46.54
N LEU A 56 4.59 29.26 -46.41
CA LEU A 56 4.73 29.92 -45.11
C LEU A 56 3.45 29.84 -44.28
N VAL A 57 2.27 29.94 -44.90
CA VAL A 57 0.98 29.70 -44.23
C VAL A 57 0.88 28.27 -43.73
N GLU A 58 1.25 27.29 -44.56
CA GLU A 58 1.27 25.88 -44.19
C GLU A 58 2.29 25.60 -43.07
N ALA A 59 3.45 26.26 -43.10
CA ALA A 59 4.45 26.16 -42.04
C ALA A 59 3.97 26.78 -40.71
N ASP A 60 3.33 27.95 -40.75
CA ASP A 60 2.77 28.59 -39.56
C ASP A 60 1.62 27.75 -38.99
N ALA A 61 0.78 27.16 -39.85
CA ALA A 61 -0.28 26.23 -39.44
C ALA A 61 0.28 24.96 -38.79
N ALA A 62 1.33 24.37 -39.36
CA ALA A 62 1.99 23.19 -38.79
C ALA A 62 2.68 23.50 -37.46
N ILE A 63 3.27 24.70 -37.30
CA ILE A 63 3.84 25.15 -36.02
C ILE A 63 2.73 25.34 -34.98
N ALA A 64 1.62 25.97 -35.35
CA ALA A 64 0.49 26.17 -34.45
C ALA A 64 -0.17 24.85 -34.06
N GLU A 65 -0.29 23.89 -34.98
CA GLU A 65 -0.79 22.53 -34.71
C GLU A 65 0.15 21.78 -33.76
N GLN A 66 1.46 21.88 -33.97
CA GLN A 66 2.46 21.27 -33.10
C GLN A 66 2.47 21.92 -31.69
N GLU A 67 2.33 23.24 -31.58
CA GLU A 67 2.24 23.95 -30.30
C GLU A 67 0.92 23.60 -29.58
N ALA A 68 -0.20 23.51 -30.30
CA ALA A 68 -1.48 23.09 -29.74
C ALA A 68 -1.47 21.62 -29.27
N ASP A 69 -0.88 20.71 -30.04
CA ASP A 69 -0.71 19.31 -29.64
C ASP A 69 0.16 19.22 -28.38
N ARG A 70 1.20 20.06 -28.27
CA ARG A 70 2.05 20.11 -27.08
C ARG A 70 1.29 20.62 -25.86
N GLU A 71 0.50 21.66 -26.01
CA GLU A 71 -0.36 22.18 -24.93
C GLU A 71 -1.40 21.15 -24.46
N VAL A 72 -2.01 20.41 -25.40
CA VAL A 72 -2.96 19.33 -25.08
C VAL A 72 -2.26 18.19 -24.33
N GLN A 73 -1.05 17.82 -24.71
CA GLN A 73 -0.26 16.81 -24.00
C GLN A 73 0.15 17.29 -22.60
N GLU A 74 0.63 18.53 -22.45
CA GLU A 74 0.96 19.13 -21.16
C GLU A 74 -0.26 19.21 -20.23
N GLN A 75 -1.43 19.61 -20.75
CA GLN A 75 -2.68 19.62 -19.97
C GLN A 75 -3.09 18.21 -19.54
N ARG A 76 -2.98 17.23 -20.44
CA ARG A 76 -3.28 15.83 -20.14
C ARG A 76 -2.35 15.28 -19.07
N HIS A 77 -1.07 15.62 -19.13
CA HIS A 77 -0.06 15.24 -18.14
C HIS A 77 -0.37 15.84 -16.76
N ARG A 78 -0.58 17.16 -16.67
CA ARG A 78 -0.94 17.82 -15.40
C ARG A 78 -2.23 17.28 -14.81
N SER A 79 -3.22 16.99 -15.67
CA SER A 79 -4.48 16.37 -15.23
C SER A 79 -4.23 14.97 -14.66
N MET A 80 -3.39 14.17 -15.32
CA MET A 80 -3.02 12.83 -14.86
C MET A 80 -2.32 12.90 -13.49
N GLU A 81 -1.31 13.74 -13.30
CA GLU A 81 -0.65 13.93 -12.00
C GLU A 81 -1.64 14.32 -10.89
N SER A 82 -2.57 15.23 -11.18
CA SER A 82 -3.60 15.62 -10.21
C SER A 82 -4.53 14.45 -9.85
N PHE A 83 -4.90 13.61 -10.84
CA PHE A 83 -5.71 12.41 -10.60
C PHE A 83 -4.95 11.37 -9.78
N ILE A 84 -3.68 11.16 -10.07
CA ILE A 84 -2.79 10.24 -9.35
C ILE A 84 -2.70 10.63 -7.87
N GLY A 85 -2.37 11.89 -7.57
CA GLY A 85 -2.27 12.34 -6.17
C GLY A 85 -3.60 12.26 -5.40
N LYS A 86 -4.73 12.53 -6.06
CA LYS A 86 -6.07 12.35 -5.44
C LYS A 86 -6.39 10.88 -5.20
N PHE A 87 -6.04 10.01 -6.14
CA PHE A 87 -6.24 8.57 -6.03
C PHE A 87 -5.41 7.99 -4.88
N GLU A 88 -4.10 8.32 -4.82
CA GLU A 88 -3.19 7.91 -3.74
C GLU A 88 -3.71 8.32 -2.37
N GLY A 89 -4.11 9.59 -2.21
CA GLY A 89 -4.68 10.09 -0.95
C GLY A 89 -5.97 9.36 -0.56
N THR A 90 -6.82 9.04 -1.53
CA THR A 90 -8.08 8.30 -1.29
C THR A 90 -7.80 6.86 -0.84
N VAL A 91 -6.91 6.15 -1.53
CA VAL A 91 -6.57 4.76 -1.19
C VAL A 91 -5.92 4.68 0.19
N THR A 92 -4.94 5.55 0.46
CA THR A 92 -4.27 5.61 1.76
C THR A 92 -5.29 5.87 2.88
N GLY A 93 -6.26 6.76 2.64
CA GLY A 93 -7.36 7.01 3.57
C GLY A 93 -8.24 5.77 3.82
N VAL A 94 -8.61 5.04 2.76
CA VAL A 94 -9.38 3.79 2.87
C VAL A 94 -8.62 2.73 3.66
N GLN A 95 -7.31 2.61 3.45
CA GLN A 95 -6.46 1.65 4.15
C GLN A 95 -6.33 1.95 5.63
N GLN A 96 -6.12 3.21 5.98
CA GLN A 96 -6.07 3.61 7.38
C GLN A 96 -7.40 3.30 8.08
N ASN A 97 -8.53 3.56 7.42
CA ASN A 97 -9.85 3.23 7.95
C ASN A 97 -10.06 1.72 8.11
N LEU A 98 -9.65 0.91 7.14
CA LEU A 98 -9.73 -0.55 7.21
C LEU A 98 -8.87 -1.11 8.35
N SER A 99 -7.63 -0.63 8.48
CA SER A 99 -6.71 -1.05 9.54
C SER A 99 -7.25 -0.67 10.93
N ASN A 100 -7.82 0.52 11.08
CA ASN A 100 -8.46 0.94 12.32
C ASN A 100 -9.68 0.06 12.64
N ALA A 101 -10.53 -0.21 11.65
CA ALA A 101 -11.70 -1.09 11.83
C ALA A 101 -11.29 -2.52 12.23
N ALA A 102 -10.26 -3.09 11.58
CA ALA A 102 -9.72 -4.39 11.91
C ALA A 102 -9.14 -4.45 13.33
N HIS A 103 -8.46 -3.40 13.79
CA HIS A 103 -8.01 -3.29 15.18
C HIS A 103 -9.18 -3.26 16.16
N SER A 104 -10.18 -2.40 15.94
CA SER A 104 -11.36 -2.34 16.80
C SER A 104 -12.12 -3.67 16.87
N MET A 105 -12.20 -4.42 15.76
CA MET A 105 -12.79 -5.76 15.75
C MET A 105 -11.98 -6.77 16.56
N ARG A 106 -10.64 -6.74 16.48
CA ARG A 106 -9.77 -7.61 17.31
C ARG A 106 -9.93 -7.31 18.80
N ASP A 107 -9.99 -6.04 19.17
CA ASP A 107 -10.19 -5.64 20.56
C ASP A 107 -11.56 -6.08 21.09
N ALA A 108 -12.61 -5.90 20.28
CA ALA A 108 -13.96 -6.35 20.63
C ALA A 108 -14.04 -7.88 20.78
N ALA A 109 -13.41 -8.63 19.88
CA ALA A 109 -13.32 -10.08 19.97
C ALA A 109 -12.55 -10.53 21.22
N GLY A 110 -11.42 -9.87 21.53
CA GLY A 110 -10.65 -10.14 22.74
C GLY A 110 -11.45 -9.90 24.03
N ALA A 111 -12.26 -8.83 24.06
CA ALA A 111 -13.16 -8.55 25.17
C ALA A 111 -14.25 -9.63 25.32
N LEU A 112 -14.81 -10.14 24.21
CA LEU A 112 -15.79 -11.23 24.24
C LEU A 112 -15.19 -12.53 24.78
N VAL A 113 -13.97 -12.90 24.37
CA VAL A 113 -13.26 -14.08 24.89
C VAL A 113 -13.03 -13.96 26.40
N ALA A 114 -12.58 -12.79 26.87
CA ALA A 114 -12.40 -12.54 28.29
C ALA A 114 -13.72 -12.65 29.07
N GLN A 115 -14.79 -12.04 28.56
CA GLN A 115 -16.11 -12.08 29.18
C GLN A 115 -16.66 -13.52 29.24
N ALA A 116 -16.55 -14.29 28.16
CA ALA A 116 -16.93 -15.70 28.13
C ALA A 116 -16.11 -16.54 29.13
N GLY A 117 -14.83 -16.20 29.35
CA GLY A 117 -14.00 -16.77 30.40
C GLY A 117 -14.56 -16.51 31.80
N THR A 118 -14.91 -15.26 32.11
CA THR A 118 -15.52 -14.90 33.41
C THR A 118 -16.88 -15.56 33.63
N VAL A 119 -17.72 -15.69 32.59
CA VAL A 119 -19.01 -16.38 32.71
C VAL A 119 -18.80 -17.88 32.97
N ALA A 120 -17.83 -18.51 32.32
CA ALA A 120 -17.49 -19.91 32.58
C ALA A 120 -17.02 -20.14 34.03
N GLU A 121 -16.16 -19.27 34.57
CA GLU A 121 -15.72 -19.36 35.98
C GLU A 121 -16.88 -19.20 36.96
N LYS A 122 -17.75 -18.20 36.76
CA LYS A 122 -18.92 -17.99 37.60
C LYS A 122 -19.91 -19.16 37.50
N SER A 123 -20.07 -19.73 36.31
CA SER A 123 -20.91 -20.90 36.08
C SER A 123 -20.42 -22.10 36.89
N GLN A 124 -19.12 -22.33 36.92
CA GLN A 124 -18.51 -23.38 37.75
C GLN A 124 -18.76 -23.15 39.26
N GLN A 125 -18.68 -21.91 39.72
CA GLN A 125 -18.98 -21.55 41.11
C GLN A 125 -20.45 -21.83 41.46
N VAL A 126 -21.38 -21.44 40.59
CA VAL A 126 -22.82 -21.71 40.76
C VAL A 126 -23.09 -23.22 40.78
N GLN A 127 -22.48 -24.00 39.89
CA GLN A 127 -22.64 -25.45 39.85
C GLN A 127 -22.15 -26.13 41.14
N THR A 128 -21.02 -25.65 41.68
CA THR A 128 -20.51 -26.11 42.99
C THR A 128 -21.46 -25.76 44.13
N GLY A 129 -22.03 -24.55 44.12
CA GLY A 129 -23.03 -24.11 45.08
C GLY A 129 -24.31 -24.94 45.02
N ALA A 130 -24.82 -25.22 43.81
CA ALA A 130 -26.00 -26.06 43.60
C ALA A 130 -25.76 -27.49 44.10
N ALA A 131 -24.62 -28.10 43.77
CA ALA A 131 -24.26 -29.43 44.27
C ALA A 131 -24.18 -29.47 45.81
N THR A 132 -23.66 -28.40 46.43
CA THR A 132 -23.61 -28.27 47.89
C THR A 132 -25.02 -28.18 48.47
N ALA A 133 -25.91 -27.36 47.89
CA ALA A 133 -27.30 -27.25 48.32
C ALA A 133 -28.06 -28.59 48.23
N THR A 134 -27.85 -29.37 47.16
CA THR A 134 -28.44 -30.71 47.03
C THR A 134 -27.92 -31.66 48.12
N SER A 135 -26.63 -31.59 48.46
CA SER A 135 -26.05 -32.39 49.54
C SER A 135 -26.60 -31.98 50.92
N GLU A 136 -26.72 -30.69 51.20
CA GLU A 136 -27.28 -30.18 52.46
C GLU A 136 -28.77 -30.54 52.59
N ALA A 137 -29.52 -30.45 51.50
CA ALA A 137 -30.91 -30.90 51.43
C ALA A 137 -31.03 -32.39 51.77
N ALA A 138 -30.15 -33.25 51.25
CA ALA A 138 -30.15 -34.68 51.58
C ALA A 138 -29.92 -34.94 53.08
N VAL A 139 -28.97 -34.24 53.70
CA VAL A 139 -28.70 -34.35 55.15
C VAL A 139 -29.90 -33.87 55.98
N LEU A 140 -30.55 -32.76 55.59
CA LEU A 140 -31.76 -32.26 56.25
C LEU A 140 -32.94 -33.22 56.10
N ALA A 141 -33.12 -33.85 54.94
CA ALA A 141 -34.15 -34.85 54.72
C ALA A 141 -33.98 -36.05 55.66
N GLU A 142 -32.74 -36.52 55.85
CA GLU A 142 -32.42 -37.60 56.78
C GLU A 142 -32.74 -37.20 58.23
N ALA A 143 -32.33 -36.00 58.66
CA ALA A 143 -32.64 -35.48 60.00
C ALA A 143 -34.15 -35.32 60.23
N ALA A 144 -34.90 -34.83 59.24
CA ALA A 144 -36.36 -34.72 59.30
C ALA A 144 -37.02 -36.10 59.40
N GLY A 145 -36.51 -37.10 58.67
CA GLY A 145 -36.96 -38.50 58.75
C GLY A 145 -36.74 -39.11 60.14
N GLN A 146 -35.58 -38.86 60.76
CA GLN A 146 -35.30 -39.31 62.13
C GLN A 146 -36.20 -38.63 63.18
N LEU A 147 -36.52 -37.35 62.98
CA LEU A 147 -37.47 -36.63 63.83
C LEU A 147 -38.89 -37.21 63.71
N ASP A 148 -39.35 -37.50 62.50
CA ASP A 148 -40.70 -38.07 62.28
C ASP A 148 -40.83 -39.47 62.91
N GLN A 149 -39.78 -40.29 62.83
CA GLN A 149 -39.72 -41.57 63.55
C GLN A 149 -39.80 -41.38 65.08
N SER A 150 -39.05 -40.42 65.63
CA SER A 150 -39.04 -40.12 67.07
C SER A 150 -40.40 -39.60 67.55
N LEU A 151 -41.06 -38.78 66.74
CA LEU A 151 -42.42 -38.31 67.01
C LEU A 151 -43.42 -39.46 66.99
N GLY A 152 -43.34 -40.39 66.03
CA GLY A 152 -44.20 -41.58 66.02
C GLY A 152 -44.05 -42.44 67.28
N GLU A 153 -42.82 -42.64 67.78
CA GLU A 153 -42.59 -43.36 69.04
C GLU A 153 -43.18 -42.63 70.25
N LEU A 154 -42.96 -41.32 70.34
CA LEU A 154 -43.46 -40.51 71.44
C LEU A 154 -45.01 -40.48 71.45
N GLU A 155 -45.66 -40.57 70.27
CA GLU A 155 -47.12 -40.54 70.15
C GLU A 155 -47.70 -41.84 70.70
N GLY A 156 -47.07 -42.97 70.36
CA GLY A 156 -47.38 -44.27 70.94
C GLY A 156 -47.15 -44.32 72.46
N ARG A 157 -46.06 -43.72 72.97
CA ARG A 157 -45.78 -43.64 74.42
C ARG A 157 -46.80 -42.76 75.15
N ALA A 158 -47.17 -41.62 74.59
CA ALA A 158 -48.19 -40.72 75.16
C ALA A 158 -49.57 -41.38 75.18
N SER A 159 -49.97 -42.06 74.10
CA SER A 159 -51.22 -42.82 74.04
C SER A 159 -51.28 -43.91 75.11
N ARG A 160 -50.19 -44.65 75.31
CA ARG A 160 -50.08 -45.66 76.37
C ARG A 160 -50.13 -45.03 77.77
N ALA A 161 -49.49 -43.88 77.99
CA ALA A 161 -49.57 -43.17 79.26
C ALA A 161 -51.01 -42.72 79.56
N ALA A 162 -51.74 -42.18 78.59
CA ALA A 162 -53.14 -41.81 78.72
C ALA A 162 -54.04 -43.01 79.12
N GLN A 163 -53.79 -44.18 78.53
CA GLN A 163 -54.50 -45.43 78.90
C GLN A 163 -54.23 -45.82 80.36
N VAL A 164 -52.97 -45.79 80.80
CA VAL A 164 -52.57 -46.14 82.18
C VAL A 164 -53.19 -45.16 83.18
N ILE A 165 -53.22 -43.86 82.87
CA ILE A 165 -53.82 -42.84 83.74
C ILE A 165 -55.34 -43.05 83.83
N THR A 166 -56.01 -43.33 82.71
CA THR A 166 -57.46 -43.65 82.70
C THR A 166 -57.76 -44.86 83.58
N GLN A 167 -56.92 -45.90 83.52
CA GLN A 167 -57.05 -47.07 84.38
C GLN A 167 -56.79 -46.72 85.86
N ALA A 168 -55.79 -45.88 86.14
CA ALA A 168 -55.46 -45.44 87.50
C ALA A 168 -56.60 -44.62 88.13
N VAL A 169 -57.23 -43.72 87.37
CA VAL A 169 -58.44 -42.99 87.82
C VAL A 169 -59.54 -43.96 88.23
N GLY A 170 -59.83 -44.97 87.39
CA GLY A 170 -60.82 -46.00 87.72
C GLY A 170 -60.48 -46.81 88.98
N LEU A 171 -59.20 -47.09 89.23
CA LEU A 171 -58.74 -47.75 90.47
C LEU A 171 -58.92 -46.86 91.70
N VAL A 172 -58.63 -45.56 91.59
CA VAL A 172 -58.84 -44.57 92.66
C VAL A 172 -60.33 -44.47 93.01
N ASP A 173 -61.21 -44.39 92.01
CA ASP A 173 -62.67 -44.36 92.22
C ASP A 173 -63.16 -45.63 92.93
N SER A 174 -62.66 -46.80 92.54
CA SER A 174 -63.01 -48.07 93.19
C SER A 174 -62.48 -48.18 94.63
N ALA A 175 -61.29 -47.65 94.89
CA ALA A 175 -60.70 -47.62 96.23
C ALA A 175 -61.46 -46.66 97.15
N ASP A 176 -61.80 -45.46 96.66
CA ASP A 176 -62.63 -44.49 97.37
C ASP A 176 -64.00 -45.09 97.73
N ALA A 177 -64.66 -45.77 96.80
CA ALA A 177 -65.93 -46.46 97.06
C ALA A 177 -65.81 -47.54 98.16
N THR A 178 -64.73 -48.33 98.14
CA THR A 178 -64.47 -49.38 99.14
C THR A 178 -64.20 -48.79 100.52
N ILE A 179 -63.39 -47.74 100.60
CA ILE A 179 -63.04 -47.06 101.86
C ILE A 179 -64.26 -46.37 102.45
N ARG A 180 -65.10 -45.71 101.63
CA ARG A 180 -66.39 -45.15 102.09
C ARG A 180 -67.31 -46.24 102.65
N GLY A 181 -67.36 -47.41 102.01
CA GLY A 181 -68.07 -48.57 102.53
C GLY A 181 -67.54 -49.04 103.91
N LEU A 182 -66.22 -49.00 104.12
CA LEU A 182 -65.62 -49.32 105.41
C LEU A 182 -65.93 -48.27 106.49
N SER A 183 -65.93 -46.98 106.13
CA SER A 183 -66.32 -45.88 107.02
C SER A 183 -67.78 -46.01 107.47
N ASP A 184 -68.69 -46.36 106.55
CA ASP A 184 -70.10 -46.64 106.87
C ASP A 184 -70.25 -47.85 107.79
N ALA A 185 -69.53 -48.95 107.50
CA ALA A 185 -69.53 -50.14 108.34
C ALA A 185 -69.01 -49.85 109.76
N ALA A 186 -67.93 -49.08 109.89
CA ALA A 186 -67.40 -48.63 111.18
C ALA A 186 -68.40 -47.70 111.92
N GLY A 187 -69.09 -46.84 111.18
CA GLY A 187 -70.20 -46.01 111.68
C GLY A 187 -71.33 -46.84 112.29
N ARG A 188 -71.73 -47.92 111.60
CA ARG A 188 -72.73 -48.87 112.08
C ARG A 188 -72.27 -49.64 113.31
N ILE A 189 -71.01 -50.09 113.36
CA ILE A 189 -70.42 -50.75 114.55
C ILE A 189 -70.46 -49.82 115.76
N GLY A 190 -70.03 -48.56 115.62
CA GLY A 190 -70.12 -47.57 116.70
C GLY A 190 -71.58 -47.27 117.10
N GLY A 191 -72.51 -47.31 116.15
CA GLY A 191 -73.95 -47.29 116.45
C GLY A 191 -74.40 -48.46 117.33
N MET A 192 -74.04 -49.69 116.95
CA MET A 192 -74.37 -50.92 117.68
C MET A 192 -73.72 -50.95 119.07
N ALA A 193 -72.46 -50.54 119.20
CA ALA A 193 -71.74 -50.48 120.47
C ALA A 193 -72.42 -49.52 121.46
N ARG A 194 -72.87 -48.35 120.99
CA ARG A 194 -73.67 -47.42 121.80
C ARG A 194 -75.00 -48.03 122.25
N THR A 195 -75.72 -48.70 121.35
CA THR A 195 -76.97 -49.40 121.73
C THR A 195 -76.73 -50.50 122.77
N ILE A 196 -75.63 -51.28 122.65
CA ILE A 196 -75.29 -52.31 123.64
C ILE A 196 -74.90 -51.66 124.98
N SER A 197 -74.15 -50.56 124.95
CA SER A 197 -73.82 -49.78 126.15
C SER A 197 -75.08 -49.26 126.86
N ASP A 198 -76.07 -48.75 126.11
CA ASP A 198 -77.35 -48.31 126.64
C ASP A 198 -78.13 -49.47 127.29
N ILE A 199 -78.15 -50.65 126.66
CA ILE A 199 -78.76 -51.86 127.20
C ILE A 199 -78.02 -52.33 128.46
N ALA A 200 -76.69 -52.28 128.48
CA ALA A 200 -75.89 -52.61 129.64
C ALA A 200 -76.21 -51.64 130.80
N GLY A 201 -76.32 -50.34 130.52
CA GLY A 201 -76.76 -49.33 131.49
C GLY A 201 -78.16 -49.60 132.06
N GLN A 202 -79.12 -49.99 131.22
CA GLN A 202 -80.44 -50.43 131.68
C GLN A 202 -80.37 -51.73 132.51
N THR A 203 -79.52 -52.67 132.10
CA THR A 203 -79.32 -53.95 132.79
C THR A 203 -78.63 -53.74 134.15
N ARG A 204 -77.76 -52.73 134.28
CA ARG A 204 -77.19 -52.30 135.57
C ARG A 204 -78.30 -51.93 136.55
N MET A 205 -79.30 -51.19 136.08
CA MET A 205 -80.42 -50.76 136.90
C MET A 205 -81.27 -51.96 137.34
N LEU A 206 -81.48 -52.95 136.45
CA LEU A 206 -82.16 -54.20 136.78
C LEU A 206 -81.36 -55.04 137.79
N ALA A 207 -80.05 -55.20 137.59
CA ALA A 207 -79.16 -55.92 138.49
C ALA A 207 -79.07 -55.24 139.86
N LEU A 208 -79.08 -53.91 139.89
CA LEU A 208 -79.12 -53.13 141.13
C LEU A 208 -80.44 -53.36 141.88
N ASN A 209 -81.58 -53.32 141.18
CA ASN A 209 -82.89 -53.63 141.75
C ASN A 209 -82.94 -55.07 142.29
N ALA A 210 -82.40 -56.04 141.55
CA ALA A 210 -82.29 -57.43 141.98
C ALA A 210 -81.36 -57.58 143.20
N THR A 211 -80.26 -56.83 143.27
CA THR A 211 -79.37 -56.79 144.44
C THR A 211 -80.10 -56.26 145.67
N ILE A 212 -80.92 -55.23 145.52
CA ILE A 212 -81.74 -54.65 146.60
C ILE A 212 -82.76 -55.68 147.10
N GLU A 213 -83.45 -56.38 146.19
CA GLU A 213 -84.49 -57.35 146.58
C GLU A 213 -83.88 -58.64 147.16
N ALA A 214 -82.71 -59.08 146.68
CA ALA A 214 -81.95 -60.19 147.26
C ALA A 214 -81.48 -59.89 148.70
N ALA A 215 -81.08 -58.64 148.99
CA ALA A 215 -80.76 -58.20 150.34
C ALA A 215 -81.99 -58.20 151.27
N ARG A 216 -83.19 -57.99 150.71
CA ARG A 216 -84.47 -57.94 151.44
C ARG A 216 -85.01 -59.33 151.82
N ALA A 217 -84.71 -60.35 151.02
CA ALA A 217 -85.16 -61.73 151.24
C ALA A 217 -84.35 -62.53 152.30
N GLY A 218 -83.29 -61.95 152.90
CA GLY A 218 -82.54 -62.56 154.00
C GLY A 218 -81.82 -63.88 153.63
N GLU A 219 -81.80 -64.88 154.54
CA GLU A 219 -81.08 -66.16 154.34
C GLU A 219 -81.50 -66.91 153.05
N ALA A 220 -82.76 -66.78 152.61
CA ALA A 220 -83.26 -67.42 151.38
C ALA A 220 -82.77 -66.75 150.08
N GLY A 221 -82.30 -65.49 150.15
CA GLY A 221 -81.88 -64.68 149.01
C GLY A 221 -80.39 -64.76 148.64
N LYS A 222 -79.56 -65.49 149.42
CA LYS A 222 -78.09 -65.55 149.24
C LYS A 222 -77.67 -65.99 147.83
N GLY A 223 -78.37 -66.97 147.24
CA GLY A 223 -78.12 -67.41 145.86
C GLY A 223 -78.44 -66.33 144.82
N PHE A 224 -79.51 -65.56 145.03
CA PHE A 224 -79.89 -64.44 144.15
C PHE A 224 -78.93 -63.25 144.25
N ALA A 225 -78.39 -62.97 145.43
CA ALA A 225 -77.42 -61.89 145.63
C ALA A 225 -76.12 -62.12 144.85
N VAL A 226 -75.63 -63.37 144.79
CA VAL A 226 -74.46 -63.75 143.99
C VAL A 226 -74.75 -63.55 142.50
N VAL A 227 -75.91 -63.98 142.03
CA VAL A 227 -76.33 -63.78 140.62
C VAL A 227 -76.45 -62.30 140.28
N ALA A 228 -77.02 -61.47 141.15
CA ALA A 228 -77.17 -60.03 140.92
C ALA A 228 -75.80 -59.30 140.89
N ALA A 229 -74.87 -59.68 141.76
CA ALA A 229 -73.49 -59.20 141.73
C ALA A 229 -72.74 -59.63 140.46
N GLU A 230 -72.94 -60.88 140.02
CA GLU A 230 -72.38 -61.42 138.78
C GLU A 230 -72.91 -60.68 137.55
N VAL A 231 -74.23 -60.40 137.49
CA VAL A 231 -74.85 -59.59 136.43
C VAL A 231 -74.31 -58.16 136.44
N LYS A 232 -74.11 -57.55 137.62
CA LYS A 232 -73.52 -56.21 137.73
C LYS A 232 -72.07 -56.16 137.25
N ASN A 233 -71.27 -57.18 137.56
CA ASN A 233 -69.91 -57.32 137.04
C ASN A 233 -69.91 -57.52 135.52
N LEU A 234 -70.77 -58.40 135.02
CA LEU A 234 -70.94 -58.64 133.58
C LEU A 234 -71.32 -57.37 132.83
N VAL A 235 -72.22 -56.55 133.39
CA VAL A 235 -72.59 -55.25 132.83
C VAL A 235 -71.42 -54.27 132.80
N THR A 236 -70.58 -54.26 133.84
CA THR A 236 -69.39 -53.38 133.90
C THR A 236 -68.36 -53.79 132.85
N GLU A 237 -68.11 -55.10 132.69
CA GLU A 237 -67.29 -55.63 131.60
C GLU A 237 -67.91 -55.35 130.21
N THR A 238 -69.24 -55.42 130.08
CA THR A 238 -69.95 -55.13 128.83
C THR A 238 -69.78 -53.66 128.43
N GLU A 239 -69.97 -52.72 129.36
CA GLU A 239 -69.78 -51.29 129.07
C GLU A 239 -68.34 -50.98 128.69
N LYS A 240 -67.37 -51.55 129.42
CA LYS A 240 -65.95 -51.39 129.11
C LYS A 240 -65.63 -51.94 127.71
N ALA A 241 -66.10 -53.15 127.39
CA ALA A 241 -65.92 -53.74 126.07
C ALA A 241 -66.59 -52.90 124.96
N THR A 242 -67.80 -52.36 125.20
CA THR A 242 -68.47 -51.49 124.21
C THR A 242 -67.79 -50.14 124.04
N ALA A 243 -67.19 -49.57 125.10
CA ALA A 243 -66.40 -48.35 125.02
C ALA A 243 -65.10 -48.57 124.24
N GLU A 244 -64.45 -49.72 124.42
CA GLU A 244 -63.30 -50.13 123.59
C GLU A 244 -63.70 -50.34 122.12
N ILE A 245 -64.88 -50.93 121.84
CA ILE A 245 -65.40 -51.08 120.46
C ILE A 245 -65.70 -49.72 119.83
N ASP A 246 -66.32 -48.79 120.56
CA ASP A 246 -66.61 -47.43 120.07
C ASP A 246 -65.32 -46.66 119.79
N GLY A 247 -64.31 -46.77 120.68
CA GLY A 247 -62.98 -46.22 120.47
C GLY A 247 -62.30 -46.78 119.21
N ARG A 248 -62.28 -48.10 119.05
CA ARG A 248 -61.73 -48.75 117.84
C ARG A 248 -62.50 -48.38 116.57
N ALA A 249 -63.82 -48.27 116.63
CA ALA A 249 -64.64 -47.81 115.50
C ALA A 249 -64.38 -46.34 115.16
N GLY A 250 -64.09 -45.50 116.15
CA GLY A 250 -63.63 -44.12 115.99
C GLY A 250 -62.26 -44.03 115.31
N GLU A 251 -61.29 -44.83 115.75
CA GLU A 251 -59.97 -44.93 115.13
C GLU A 251 -60.06 -45.42 113.67
N ILE A 252 -60.88 -46.44 113.39
CA ILE A 252 -61.12 -46.93 112.02
C ILE A 252 -61.71 -45.81 111.16
N ARG A 253 -62.71 -45.08 111.68
CA ARG A 253 -63.35 -43.98 110.94
C ARG A 253 -62.39 -42.85 110.63
N GLN A 254 -61.60 -42.42 111.61
CA GLN A 254 -60.56 -41.41 111.43
C GLN A 254 -59.53 -41.85 110.38
N ALA A 255 -59.10 -43.11 110.43
CA ALA A 255 -58.19 -43.68 109.43
C ALA A 255 -58.84 -43.73 108.04
N THR A 256 -60.12 -44.07 107.93
CA THR A 256 -60.84 -44.05 106.64
C THR A 256 -61.06 -42.64 106.10
N ASP A 257 -61.32 -41.64 106.95
CA ASP A 257 -61.47 -40.24 106.53
C ASP A 257 -60.15 -39.69 105.98
N GLN A 258 -59.03 -40.01 106.64
CA GLN A 258 -57.70 -39.70 106.13
C GLN A 258 -57.42 -40.40 104.79
N ALA A 259 -57.84 -41.66 104.64
CA ALA A 259 -57.68 -42.42 103.41
C ALA A 259 -58.54 -41.85 102.26
N VAL A 260 -59.78 -41.41 102.51
CA VAL A 260 -60.62 -40.70 101.52
C VAL A 260 -59.97 -39.39 101.08
N ALA A 261 -59.45 -38.59 102.02
CA ALA A 261 -58.74 -37.36 101.68
C ALA A 261 -57.51 -37.63 100.81
N ALA A 262 -56.74 -38.70 101.11
CA ALA A 262 -55.63 -39.14 100.29
C ALA A 262 -56.08 -39.60 98.88
N MET A 263 -57.18 -40.36 98.77
CA MET A 263 -57.71 -40.79 97.47
C MET A 263 -58.16 -39.60 96.61
N ASN A 264 -58.84 -38.60 97.20
CA ASN A 264 -59.23 -37.38 96.48
C ASN A 264 -58.02 -36.59 95.97
N ALA A 265 -56.95 -36.49 96.78
CA ALA A 265 -55.71 -35.86 96.35
C ALA A 265 -55.04 -36.63 95.20
N ILE A 266 -55.01 -37.97 95.26
CA ILE A 266 -54.49 -38.81 94.17
C ILE A 266 -55.35 -38.65 92.91
N GLY A 267 -56.67 -38.61 93.02
CA GLY A 267 -57.58 -38.38 91.89
C GLY A 267 -57.34 -37.03 91.21
N GLY A 268 -57.15 -35.98 92.00
CA GLY A 268 -56.75 -34.65 91.50
C GLY A 268 -55.42 -34.69 90.74
N SER A 269 -54.39 -35.33 91.32
CA SER A 269 -53.10 -35.52 90.65
C SER A 269 -53.23 -36.31 89.36
N MET A 270 -54.08 -37.36 89.30
CA MET A 270 -54.29 -38.13 88.08
C MET A 270 -54.98 -37.32 86.97
N HIS A 271 -55.91 -36.44 87.31
CA HIS A 271 -56.51 -35.50 86.34
C HIS A 271 -55.49 -34.50 85.80
N GLU A 272 -54.59 -33.98 86.65
CA GLU A 272 -53.51 -33.10 86.22
C GLU A 272 -52.54 -33.82 85.26
N VAL A 273 -52.14 -35.05 85.59
CA VAL A 273 -51.29 -35.87 84.70
C VAL A 273 -51.99 -36.16 83.37
N ASN A 274 -53.30 -36.43 83.39
CA ASN A 274 -54.08 -36.64 82.15
C ASN A 274 -54.09 -35.39 81.26
N ALA A 275 -54.24 -34.20 81.85
CA ALA A 275 -54.18 -32.93 81.13
C ALA A 275 -52.78 -32.68 80.52
N LEU A 276 -51.71 -33.01 81.25
CA LEU A 276 -50.33 -32.92 80.76
C LEU A 276 -50.09 -33.85 79.57
N VAL A 277 -50.56 -35.10 79.62
CA VAL A 277 -50.42 -36.04 78.50
C VAL A 277 -51.18 -35.57 77.27
N ALA A 278 -52.37 -34.98 77.44
CA ALA A 278 -53.13 -34.38 76.34
C ALA A 278 -52.39 -33.19 75.71
N ALA A 279 -51.76 -32.33 76.52
CA ALA A 279 -50.95 -31.21 76.04
C ALA A 279 -49.70 -31.69 75.27
N ILE A 280 -49.04 -32.76 75.73
CA ILE A 280 -47.93 -33.40 75.02
C ILE A 280 -48.40 -33.88 73.64
N ALA A 281 -49.52 -34.63 73.57
CA ALA A 281 -50.06 -35.13 72.30
C ALA A 281 -50.39 -33.99 71.31
N ALA A 282 -50.96 -32.88 71.79
CA ALA A 282 -51.21 -31.70 70.95
C ALA A 282 -49.92 -31.08 70.40
N THR A 283 -48.90 -30.93 71.25
CA THR A 283 -47.58 -30.41 70.86
C THR A 283 -46.90 -31.32 69.84
N MET A 284 -47.06 -32.62 69.99
CA MET A 284 -46.53 -33.60 69.06
C MET A 284 -47.17 -33.53 67.67
N HIS A 285 -48.49 -33.36 67.59
CA HIS A 285 -49.16 -33.11 66.30
C HIS A 285 -48.63 -31.84 65.62
N GLN A 286 -48.39 -30.76 66.38
CA GLN A 286 -47.77 -29.54 65.85
C GLN A 286 -46.34 -29.79 65.34
N GLN A 287 -45.53 -30.55 66.08
CA GLN A 287 -44.17 -30.90 65.65
C GLN A 287 -44.16 -31.80 64.39
N SER A 288 -45.09 -32.75 64.27
CA SER A 288 -45.21 -33.57 63.05
C SER A 288 -45.60 -32.71 61.83
N ALA A 289 -46.49 -31.74 62.00
CA ALA A 289 -46.82 -30.79 60.95
C ALA A 289 -45.59 -29.94 60.54
N ALA A 290 -44.81 -29.46 61.51
CA ALA A 290 -43.57 -28.73 61.25
C ALA A 290 -42.52 -29.59 60.53
N SER A 291 -42.36 -30.86 60.92
CA SER A 291 -41.44 -31.81 60.27
C SER A 291 -41.80 -32.07 58.80
N ARG A 292 -43.09 -32.20 58.50
CA ARG A 292 -43.57 -32.31 57.10
C ARG A 292 -43.29 -31.05 56.29
N ALA A 293 -43.53 -29.87 56.87
CA ALA A 293 -43.19 -28.60 56.21
C ALA A 293 -41.68 -28.47 55.92
N ILE A 294 -40.82 -28.94 56.83
CA ILE A 294 -39.37 -29.03 56.59
C ILE A 294 -39.07 -29.97 55.43
N THR A 295 -39.68 -31.16 55.41
CA THR A 295 -39.47 -32.15 54.34
C THR A 295 -39.90 -31.61 52.96
N ASP A 296 -41.02 -30.91 52.90
CA ASP A 296 -41.51 -30.29 51.66
C ASP A 296 -40.59 -29.13 51.22
N GLY A 297 -40.12 -28.31 52.15
CA GLY A 297 -39.13 -27.26 51.88
C GLY A 297 -37.80 -27.81 51.35
N VAL A 298 -37.31 -28.90 51.95
CA VAL A 298 -36.08 -29.58 51.52
C VAL A 298 -36.21 -30.13 50.09
N ARG A 299 -37.37 -30.73 49.74
CA ARG A 299 -37.63 -31.18 48.36
C ARG A 299 -37.66 -30.03 47.36
N ALA A 300 -38.26 -28.91 47.73
CA ALA A 300 -38.28 -27.71 46.89
C ALA A 300 -36.86 -27.16 46.65
N THR A 301 -36.05 -27.06 47.70
CA THR A 301 -34.65 -26.62 47.60
C THR A 301 -33.82 -27.54 46.69
N ALA A 302 -33.98 -28.86 46.82
CA ALA A 302 -33.28 -29.81 45.96
C ALA A 302 -33.69 -29.66 44.49
N ALA A 303 -34.98 -29.52 44.20
CA ALA A 303 -35.48 -29.30 42.84
C ALA A 303 -34.99 -27.98 42.23
N GLU A 304 -34.92 -26.90 43.03
CA GLU A 304 -34.35 -25.63 42.58
C GLU A 304 -32.84 -25.74 42.27
N ALA A 305 -32.08 -26.45 43.10
CA ALA A 305 -30.66 -26.70 42.87
C ALA A 305 -30.40 -27.54 41.60
N GLU A 306 -31.25 -28.54 41.34
CA GLU A 306 -31.20 -29.32 40.10
C GLU A 306 -31.55 -28.46 38.88
N SER A 307 -32.61 -27.65 38.95
CA SER A 307 -32.98 -26.72 37.87
C SER A 307 -31.90 -25.67 37.60
N MET A 308 -31.22 -25.21 38.66
CA MET A 308 -30.09 -24.29 38.56
C MET A 308 -28.90 -24.96 37.86
N SER A 309 -28.65 -26.24 38.16
CA SER A 309 -27.60 -27.02 37.50
C SER A 309 -27.89 -27.22 36.01
N ALA A 310 -29.14 -27.49 35.61
CA ALA A 310 -29.51 -27.57 34.20
C ALA A 310 -29.33 -26.21 33.49
N SER A 311 -29.77 -25.12 34.12
CA SER A 311 -29.65 -23.77 33.55
C SER A 311 -28.18 -23.35 33.38
N ILE A 312 -27.29 -23.80 34.27
CA ILE A 312 -25.87 -23.44 34.21
C ILE A 312 -25.11 -24.22 33.13
N GLU A 313 -25.59 -25.40 32.76
CA GLU A 313 -25.09 -26.13 31.59
C GLU A 313 -25.41 -25.36 30.30
N ASP A 314 -26.63 -24.85 30.14
CA ASP A 314 -27.01 -24.01 28.99
C ASP A 314 -26.16 -22.73 28.90
N VAL A 315 -25.89 -22.08 30.05
CA VAL A 315 -25.04 -20.88 30.12
C VAL A 315 -23.58 -21.19 29.76
N ALA A 316 -23.08 -22.37 30.18
CA ALA A 316 -21.74 -22.82 29.82
C ALA A 316 -21.63 -23.10 28.31
N GLU A 317 -22.64 -23.73 27.70
CA GLU A 317 -22.70 -23.94 26.25
C GLU A 317 -22.74 -22.61 25.47
N ALA A 318 -23.61 -21.68 25.87
CA ALA A 318 -23.69 -20.35 25.25
C ALA A 318 -22.37 -19.58 25.35
N SER A 319 -21.64 -19.72 26.46
CA SER A 319 -20.33 -19.10 26.64
C SER A 319 -19.26 -19.75 25.75
N SER A 320 -19.34 -21.06 25.53
CA SER A 320 -18.48 -21.78 24.59
C SER A 320 -18.72 -21.31 23.14
N GLN A 321 -19.99 -21.19 22.72
CA GLN A 321 -20.36 -20.63 21.42
C GLN A 321 -19.87 -19.18 21.24
N THR A 322 -20.09 -18.33 22.25
CA THR A 322 -19.60 -16.93 22.23
C THR A 322 -18.09 -16.87 22.01
N ARG A 323 -17.33 -17.78 22.63
CA ARG A 323 -15.87 -17.87 22.43
C ARG A 323 -15.52 -18.27 21.00
N ALA A 324 -16.18 -19.29 20.45
CA ALA A 324 -15.94 -19.73 19.08
C ALA A 324 -16.27 -18.63 18.04
N GLU A 325 -17.36 -17.89 18.24
CA GLU A 325 -17.72 -16.75 17.41
C GLU A 325 -16.70 -15.61 17.52
N ALA A 326 -16.25 -15.29 18.73
CA ALA A 326 -15.22 -14.29 18.96
C ALA A 326 -13.90 -14.67 18.27
N ASP A 327 -13.49 -15.94 18.33
CA ASP A 327 -12.32 -16.45 17.61
C ASP A 327 -12.47 -16.30 16.09
N SER A 328 -13.66 -16.55 15.55
CA SER A 328 -13.95 -16.33 14.12
C SER A 328 -13.89 -14.84 13.74
N VAL A 329 -14.39 -13.94 14.58
CA VAL A 329 -14.27 -12.48 14.37
C VAL A 329 -12.81 -12.05 14.43
N HIS A 330 -12.03 -12.58 15.36
CA HIS A 330 -10.61 -12.29 15.48
C HIS A 330 -9.84 -12.73 14.22
N ALA A 331 -10.12 -13.94 13.70
CA ALA A 331 -9.53 -14.44 12.46
C ALA A 331 -9.92 -13.57 11.24
N ALA A 332 -11.20 -13.20 11.11
CA ALA A 332 -11.67 -12.34 10.02
C ALA A 332 -11.03 -10.94 10.07
N ALA A 333 -10.89 -10.36 11.25
CA ALA A 333 -10.22 -9.08 11.44
C ALA A 333 -8.71 -9.16 11.10
N GLY A 334 -8.05 -10.28 11.42
CA GLY A 334 -6.68 -10.54 11.00
C GLY A 334 -6.52 -10.61 9.48
N ALA A 335 -7.40 -11.36 8.81
CA ALA A 335 -7.42 -11.45 7.35
C ALA A 335 -7.68 -10.09 6.69
N LEU A 336 -8.61 -9.30 7.23
CA LEU A 336 -8.91 -7.96 6.73
C LEU A 336 -7.68 -7.02 6.81
N GLY A 337 -6.92 -7.09 7.91
CA GLY A 337 -5.66 -6.37 8.06
C GLY A 337 -4.65 -6.74 6.97
N GLN A 338 -4.43 -8.05 6.76
CA GLN A 338 -3.51 -8.54 5.73
C GLN A 338 -3.94 -8.14 4.30
N GLN A 339 -5.25 -8.15 4.02
CA GLN A 339 -5.79 -7.72 2.73
C GLN A 339 -5.57 -6.22 2.50
N SER A 340 -5.69 -5.41 3.56
CA SER A 340 -5.42 -3.96 3.52
C SER A 340 -3.95 -3.68 3.21
N ASP A 341 -3.03 -4.41 3.85
CA ASP A 341 -1.58 -4.27 3.61
C ASP A 341 -1.21 -4.67 2.17
N THR A 342 -1.80 -5.76 1.66
CA THR A 342 -1.59 -6.23 0.28
C THR A 342 -2.07 -5.18 -0.72
N LEU A 343 -3.23 -4.56 -0.49
CA LEU A 343 -3.73 -3.46 -1.31
C LEU A 343 -2.77 -2.26 -1.25
N GLY A 344 -2.14 -2.00 -0.10
CA GLY A 344 -1.16 -0.93 0.11
C GLY A 344 0.06 -1.10 -0.76
N GLN A 345 0.62 -2.31 -0.74
CA GLN A 345 1.75 -2.66 -1.58
C GLN A 345 1.40 -2.59 -3.07
N ALA A 346 0.27 -3.18 -3.47
CA ALA A 346 -0.14 -3.19 -4.88
C ALA A 346 -0.35 -1.78 -5.44
N VAL A 347 -0.99 -0.89 -4.67
CA VAL A 347 -1.18 0.51 -5.07
C VAL A 347 0.14 1.28 -5.04
N GLY A 348 0.99 1.08 -4.04
CA GLY A 348 2.33 1.68 -4.00
C GLY A 348 3.17 1.32 -5.22
N THR A 349 3.21 0.04 -5.59
CA THR A 349 3.91 -0.41 -6.82
C THR A 349 3.28 0.17 -8.08
N PHE A 350 1.95 0.20 -8.17
CA PHE A 350 1.28 0.80 -9.33
C PHE A 350 1.59 2.30 -9.47
N LEU A 351 1.63 3.04 -8.36
CA LEU A 351 1.98 4.47 -8.36
C LEU A 351 3.45 4.69 -8.72
N ASP A 352 4.37 3.87 -8.20
CA ASP A 352 5.78 3.89 -8.60
C ASP A 352 5.92 3.62 -10.11
N ASP A 353 5.26 2.61 -10.64
CA ASP A 353 5.28 2.30 -12.09
C ASP A 353 4.73 3.46 -12.93
N LEU A 354 3.73 4.18 -12.41
CA LEU A 354 3.09 5.30 -13.10
C LEU A 354 3.97 6.56 -13.08
N ASP A 355 4.60 6.86 -11.94
CA ASP A 355 5.57 7.96 -11.79
C ASP A 355 6.86 7.70 -12.59
N HIS A 356 7.23 6.44 -12.79
CA HIS A 356 8.38 6.02 -13.59
C HIS A 356 7.99 5.55 -15.01
N GLY A 357 6.78 5.79 -15.50
CA GLY A 357 6.21 5.07 -16.66
C GLY A 357 6.97 5.13 -18.00
N ALA A 358 7.77 6.16 -18.27
CA ALA A 358 8.64 6.21 -19.45
C ALA A 358 9.99 6.87 -19.16
N ILE A 359 11.05 6.37 -19.79
CA ILE A 359 12.38 7.01 -19.77
C ILE A 359 12.37 8.10 -20.84
N ARG A 360 12.33 9.36 -20.41
CA ARG A 360 12.25 10.50 -21.33
C ARG A 360 13.62 10.90 -21.84
N ILE A 361 13.76 11.13 -23.13
CA ILE A 361 14.94 11.74 -23.77
C ILE A 361 14.52 13.00 -24.52
N GLY A 362 15.42 13.98 -24.59
CA GLY A 362 15.17 15.21 -25.35
C GLY A 362 15.88 15.19 -26.70
N ILE A 363 15.14 15.42 -27.78
CA ILE A 363 15.69 15.62 -29.12
C ILE A 363 15.75 17.12 -29.39
N LEU A 364 16.97 17.66 -29.45
CA LEU A 364 17.26 19.08 -29.49
C LEU A 364 17.81 19.49 -30.87
N HIS A 365 16.96 19.36 -31.90
CA HIS A 365 17.32 19.64 -33.29
C HIS A 365 16.43 20.73 -33.90
N SER A 366 17.04 21.63 -34.68
CA SER A 366 16.30 22.71 -35.34
C SER A 366 15.36 22.16 -36.41
N LEU A 367 14.06 22.42 -36.27
CA LEU A 367 13.03 22.02 -37.25
C LEU A 367 12.67 23.16 -38.21
N SER A 368 13.09 24.38 -37.87
CA SER A 368 13.05 25.60 -38.70
C SER A 368 14.37 26.39 -38.55
N GLY A 369 14.59 27.39 -39.41
CA GLY A 369 15.86 28.14 -39.46
C GLY A 369 16.89 27.55 -40.45
N GLY A 370 18.04 28.22 -40.59
CA GLY A 370 19.03 27.94 -41.64
C GLY A 370 19.71 26.55 -41.57
N SER A 371 19.67 25.88 -40.42
CA SER A 371 20.20 24.52 -40.23
C SER A 371 19.15 23.40 -40.33
N ALA A 372 17.86 23.74 -40.43
CA ALA A 372 16.77 22.75 -40.38
C ALA A 372 16.79 21.71 -41.50
N VAL A 373 17.37 22.05 -42.65
CA VAL A 373 17.58 21.09 -43.75
C VAL A 373 18.47 19.93 -43.29
N GLY A 374 19.57 20.22 -42.60
CA GLY A 374 20.50 19.22 -42.10
C GLY A 374 20.01 18.54 -40.82
N GLU A 375 19.27 19.25 -39.95
CA GLU A 375 18.89 18.75 -38.63
C GLU A 375 17.57 17.94 -38.59
N ARG A 376 16.59 18.22 -39.47
CA ARG A 376 15.31 17.47 -39.46
C ARG A 376 15.47 15.95 -39.64
N PRO A 377 16.32 15.46 -40.57
CA PRO A 377 16.55 14.02 -40.72
C PRO A 377 17.13 13.35 -39.45
N LEU A 378 17.87 14.08 -38.61
CA LEU A 378 18.43 13.54 -37.36
C LEU A 378 17.33 13.31 -36.33
N LYS A 379 16.34 14.21 -36.25
CA LYS A 379 15.14 13.99 -35.43
C LYS A 379 14.39 12.74 -35.89
N ASP A 380 14.16 12.60 -37.19
CA ASP A 380 13.41 11.46 -37.74
C ASP A 380 14.14 10.13 -37.51
N VAL A 381 15.47 10.08 -37.67
CA VAL A 381 16.24 8.85 -37.43
C VAL A 381 16.27 8.45 -35.96
N LEU A 382 16.35 9.41 -35.04
CA LEU A 382 16.26 9.17 -33.60
C LEU A 382 14.87 8.61 -33.21
N LEU A 383 13.80 9.16 -33.77
CA LEU A 383 12.44 8.64 -33.54
C LEU A 383 12.28 7.20 -34.06
N MET A 384 12.85 6.88 -35.23
CA MET A 384 12.88 5.51 -35.76
C MET A 384 13.61 4.55 -34.81
N GLU A 385 14.77 4.95 -34.29
CA GLU A 385 15.55 4.11 -33.37
C GLU A 385 14.88 3.96 -31.99
N VAL A 386 14.23 5.01 -31.47
CA VAL A 386 13.40 4.92 -30.24
C VAL A 386 12.25 3.94 -30.43
N ALA A 387 11.56 3.99 -31.56
CA ALA A 387 10.50 3.03 -31.87
C ALA A 387 11.04 1.59 -31.93
N ALA A 388 12.22 1.38 -32.52
CA ALA A 388 12.88 0.07 -32.55
C ALA A 388 13.32 -0.42 -31.16
N LEU A 389 13.77 0.49 -30.28
CA LEU A 389 14.10 0.18 -28.89
C LEU A 389 12.85 -0.24 -28.11
N ASN A 390 11.76 0.52 -28.22
CA ASN A 390 10.50 0.20 -27.55
C ASN A 390 9.87 -1.12 -28.04
N ALA A 391 9.97 -1.42 -29.33
CA ALA A 391 9.50 -2.69 -29.89
C ALA A 391 10.23 -3.92 -29.29
N ARG A 392 11.38 -3.73 -28.64
CA ARG A 392 12.15 -4.77 -27.94
C ARG A 392 11.95 -4.77 -26.43
N GLY A 393 10.94 -4.06 -25.91
CA GLY A 393 10.65 -3.96 -24.48
C GLY A 393 11.19 -2.71 -23.79
N GLY A 394 11.72 -1.76 -24.57
CA GLY A 394 12.25 -0.51 -24.04
C GLY A 394 13.59 -0.69 -23.33
N LEU A 395 13.81 0.08 -22.27
CA LEU A 395 15.06 0.16 -21.53
C LEU A 395 14.75 -0.03 -20.03
N LEU A 396 15.45 -0.96 -19.37
CA LEU A 396 15.15 -1.35 -17.98
C LEU A 396 13.67 -1.74 -17.75
N GLY A 397 13.04 -2.36 -18.76
CA GLY A 397 11.62 -2.75 -18.72
C GLY A 397 10.63 -1.59 -18.92
N ARG A 398 11.11 -0.39 -19.25
CA ARG A 398 10.30 0.82 -19.41
C ARG A 398 10.37 1.35 -20.85
N PRO A 399 9.28 1.83 -21.45
CA PRO A 399 9.34 2.48 -22.76
C PRO A 399 10.18 3.76 -22.69
N VAL A 400 10.86 4.08 -23.80
CA VAL A 400 11.58 5.35 -24.01
C VAL A 400 10.65 6.33 -24.74
N GLU A 401 10.51 7.53 -24.21
CA GLU A 401 9.70 8.60 -24.78
C GLU A 401 10.62 9.73 -25.28
N ALA A 402 10.48 10.12 -26.54
CA ALA A 402 11.26 11.20 -27.13
C ALA A 402 10.47 12.51 -27.14
N LEU A 403 10.96 13.52 -26.43
CA LEU A 403 10.40 14.87 -26.43
C LEU A 403 11.15 15.73 -27.46
N LEU A 404 10.40 16.43 -28.33
CA LEU A 404 10.97 17.23 -29.40
C LEU A 404 11.09 18.70 -29.01
N TYR A 405 12.27 19.26 -29.20
CA TYR A 405 12.55 20.68 -28.96
C TYR A 405 13.05 21.30 -30.26
N ASN A 406 12.52 22.47 -30.62
CA ASN A 406 12.90 23.20 -31.85
C ASN A 406 13.67 24.49 -31.51
N PRO A 407 15.01 24.48 -31.56
CA PRO A 407 15.84 25.66 -31.33
C PRO A 407 15.81 26.73 -32.43
N ARG A 408 15.22 26.42 -33.59
CA ARG A 408 15.09 27.37 -34.72
C ARG A 408 16.43 27.93 -35.24
N SER A 409 17.50 27.15 -35.19
CA SER A 409 18.88 27.55 -35.50
C SER A 409 19.46 28.65 -34.59
N ASP A 410 18.89 28.87 -33.41
CA ASP A 410 19.35 29.87 -32.44
C ASP A 410 20.08 29.21 -31.25
N ALA A 411 21.30 29.68 -30.97
CA ALA A 411 22.15 29.09 -29.94
C ALA A 411 21.65 29.34 -28.51
N LYS A 412 21.08 30.53 -28.23
CA LYS A 412 20.53 30.84 -26.90
C LYS A 412 19.27 30.04 -26.64
N ARG A 413 18.39 29.98 -27.63
CA ARG A 413 17.18 29.14 -27.58
C ARG A 413 17.52 27.67 -27.40
N THR A 414 18.62 27.20 -27.99
CA THR A 414 19.11 25.83 -27.75
C THR A 414 19.37 25.59 -26.26
N ALA A 415 20.08 26.51 -25.59
CA ALA A 415 20.37 26.41 -24.16
C ALA A 415 19.11 26.54 -23.29
N GLU A 416 18.20 27.46 -23.61
CA GLU A 416 16.91 27.62 -22.91
C GLU A 416 16.06 26.35 -22.98
N LEU A 417 15.96 25.73 -24.16
CA LEU A 417 15.21 24.49 -24.35
C LEU A 417 15.90 23.29 -23.68
N ALA A 418 17.24 23.27 -23.62
CA ALA A 418 17.97 22.27 -22.84
C ALA A 418 17.67 22.41 -21.34
N ASP A 419 17.58 23.64 -20.82
CA ASP A 419 17.24 23.89 -19.41
C ASP A 419 15.81 23.45 -19.08
N GLN A 420 14.87 23.78 -19.97
CA GLN A 420 13.49 23.31 -19.88
C GLN A 420 13.43 21.77 -19.86
N ALA A 421 14.11 21.13 -20.82
CA ALA A 421 14.08 19.69 -20.99
C ALA A 421 14.61 18.94 -19.76
N LEU A 422 15.76 19.38 -19.21
CA LEU A 422 16.39 18.74 -18.07
C LEU A 422 15.71 19.10 -16.74
N GLY A 423 15.26 20.34 -16.59
CA GLY A 423 14.69 20.85 -15.34
C GLY A 423 13.21 20.54 -15.16
N HIS A 424 12.38 20.95 -16.13
CA HIS A 424 10.93 20.81 -16.05
C HIS A 424 10.47 19.44 -16.57
N ASP A 425 10.90 19.08 -17.78
CA ASP A 425 10.42 17.87 -18.45
C ASP A 425 11.16 16.59 -17.99
N ARG A 426 12.24 16.78 -17.22
CA ARG A 426 13.08 15.75 -16.57
C ARG A 426 13.55 14.67 -17.55
N VAL A 427 14.00 15.09 -18.73
CA VAL A 427 14.65 14.17 -19.67
C VAL A 427 15.98 13.68 -19.11
N GLN A 428 16.30 12.41 -19.37
CA GLN A 428 17.47 11.73 -18.82
C GLN A 428 18.75 11.96 -19.65
N ALA A 429 18.57 12.29 -20.93
CA ALA A 429 19.66 12.68 -21.83
C ALA A 429 19.12 13.54 -22.97
N LEU A 430 19.99 14.37 -23.53
CA LEU A 430 19.75 15.20 -24.70
C LEU A 430 20.49 14.61 -25.90
N PHE A 431 19.83 14.56 -27.04
CA PHE A 431 20.39 14.18 -28.33
C PHE A 431 20.17 15.33 -29.29
N GLY A 432 21.25 16.03 -29.66
CA GLY A 432 21.11 17.16 -30.57
C GLY A 432 22.20 18.21 -30.50
N ALA A 433 21.78 19.45 -30.76
CA ALA A 433 22.62 20.54 -31.24
C ALA A 433 23.28 20.24 -32.60
N TRP A 434 23.82 21.29 -33.21
CA TRP A 434 24.43 21.21 -34.55
C TRP A 434 25.63 22.12 -34.72
N SER A 435 25.48 23.40 -34.37
CA SER A 435 26.57 24.36 -34.44
C SER A 435 27.40 24.35 -33.17
N SER A 436 28.71 24.60 -33.31
CA SER A 436 29.60 24.71 -32.14
C SER A 436 29.17 25.80 -31.18
N THR A 437 28.58 26.89 -31.67
CA THR A 437 28.03 27.93 -30.80
C THR A 437 26.85 27.42 -29.97
N ALA A 438 25.89 26.71 -30.58
CA ALA A 438 24.76 26.13 -29.85
C ALA A 438 25.21 25.11 -28.79
N ARG A 439 26.20 24.26 -29.13
CA ARG A 439 26.82 23.34 -28.16
C ARG A 439 27.43 24.11 -26.98
N LYS A 440 28.23 25.15 -27.24
CA LYS A 440 28.91 25.93 -26.21
C LYS A 440 27.95 26.70 -25.30
N GLU A 441 26.89 27.29 -25.84
CA GLU A 441 25.84 27.94 -25.04
C GLU A 441 25.09 26.94 -24.14
N THR A 442 25.05 25.65 -24.53
CA THR A 442 24.39 24.58 -23.75
C THR A 442 25.27 24.03 -22.62
N LEU A 443 26.60 24.15 -22.71
CA LEU A 443 27.53 23.60 -21.71
C LEU A 443 27.25 24.05 -20.26
N PRO A 444 27.01 25.36 -19.97
CA PRO A 444 26.67 25.78 -18.61
C PRO A 444 25.38 25.15 -18.09
N VAL A 445 24.42 24.89 -18.99
CA VAL A 445 23.15 24.24 -18.65
C VAL A 445 23.37 22.79 -18.21
N LEU A 446 24.14 22.05 -18.98
CA LEU A 446 24.49 20.66 -18.66
C LEU A 446 25.21 20.56 -17.32
N GLY A 447 26.13 21.49 -17.02
CA GLY A 447 26.87 21.50 -15.75
C GLY A 447 25.97 21.65 -14.53
N HIS A 448 25.07 22.65 -14.52
CA HIS A 448 24.25 22.92 -13.32
C HIS A 448 23.01 22.02 -13.20
N ARG A 449 22.50 21.48 -14.30
CA ARG A 449 21.41 20.48 -14.31
C ARG A 449 21.90 19.03 -14.20
N ASN A 450 23.22 18.83 -14.18
CA ASN A 450 23.86 17.53 -14.35
C ASN A 450 23.35 16.76 -15.58
N GLY A 451 23.10 17.45 -16.69
CA GLY A 451 22.60 16.85 -17.92
C GLY A 451 23.70 16.14 -18.72
N LEU A 452 23.30 15.27 -19.65
CA LEU A 452 24.20 14.63 -20.60
C LEU A 452 23.73 14.94 -22.03
N LEU A 453 24.61 15.47 -22.87
CA LEU A 453 24.35 15.75 -24.29
C LEU A 453 25.13 14.79 -25.18
N PHE A 454 24.45 14.09 -26.07
CA PHE A 454 25.05 13.36 -27.17
C PHE A 454 25.03 14.24 -28.42
N TYR A 455 26.22 14.64 -28.86
CA TYR A 455 26.42 15.63 -29.91
C TYR A 455 26.87 14.95 -31.22
N PRO A 456 26.01 14.93 -32.27
CA PRO A 456 26.25 14.11 -33.46
C PRO A 456 27.04 14.80 -34.60
N SER A 457 27.24 16.13 -34.51
CA SER A 457 27.80 16.93 -35.60
C SER A 457 29.33 17.00 -35.54
N GLN A 458 30.00 17.10 -36.69
CA GLN A 458 31.44 17.38 -36.72
C GLN A 458 31.75 18.74 -36.09
N TYR A 459 32.96 18.90 -35.56
CA TYR A 459 33.33 20.13 -34.88
C TYR A 459 34.83 20.38 -34.89
N GLU A 460 35.25 21.47 -34.26
CA GLU A 460 36.60 22.01 -34.37
C GLU A 460 37.67 21.31 -33.51
N GLY A 461 37.27 20.44 -32.57
CA GLY A 461 38.16 19.93 -31.52
C GLY A 461 38.30 20.90 -30.34
N ALA A 462 39.41 20.76 -29.62
CA ALA A 462 39.82 21.55 -28.46
C ALA A 462 38.79 21.63 -27.32
N GLU A 463 37.98 20.58 -27.16
CA GLU A 463 36.93 20.49 -26.14
C GLU A 463 36.79 19.03 -25.69
N ALA A 464 36.71 18.81 -24.38
CA ALA A 464 36.39 17.50 -23.79
C ALA A 464 35.54 17.74 -22.53
N ALA A 465 34.28 18.08 -22.72
CA ALA A 465 33.37 18.33 -21.59
C ALA A 465 32.87 17.00 -21.00
N ALA A 466 32.87 16.90 -19.66
CA ALA A 466 32.38 15.71 -18.96
C ALA A 466 30.91 15.39 -19.30
N ASN A 467 30.09 16.42 -19.52
CA ASN A 467 28.67 16.30 -19.80
C ASN A 467 28.32 16.18 -21.29
N VAL A 468 29.31 16.05 -22.18
CA VAL A 468 29.08 15.90 -23.63
C VAL A 468 29.76 14.62 -24.13
N VAL A 469 29.01 13.83 -24.89
CA VAL A 469 29.51 12.70 -25.65
C VAL A 469 29.60 13.11 -27.11
N TYR A 470 30.80 13.10 -27.67
CA TYR A 470 31.10 13.62 -29.00
C TYR A 470 31.01 12.48 -30.01
N CYS A 471 29.86 12.37 -30.67
CA CYS A 471 29.57 11.33 -31.68
C CYS A 471 29.95 11.77 -33.12
N GLY A 472 30.09 13.08 -33.34
CA GLY A 472 30.74 13.63 -34.54
C GLY A 472 32.26 13.68 -34.40
N ALA A 473 32.96 13.94 -35.51
CA ALA A 473 34.42 13.90 -35.54
C ALA A 473 35.09 15.29 -35.35
N PRO A 474 36.18 15.37 -34.57
CA PRO A 474 37.18 16.44 -34.67
C PRO A 474 38.04 16.31 -35.95
N PRO A 475 38.83 17.35 -36.29
CA PRO A 475 39.58 17.39 -37.55
C PRO A 475 40.55 16.23 -37.77
N ASN A 476 41.14 15.65 -36.71
CA ASN A 476 42.11 14.55 -36.84
C ASN A 476 41.48 13.24 -37.33
N GLN A 477 40.17 13.06 -37.20
CA GLN A 477 39.42 11.89 -37.66
C GLN A 477 38.69 12.13 -39.00
N GLN A 478 38.72 13.34 -39.55
CA GLN A 478 37.98 13.70 -40.76
C GLN A 478 38.87 14.45 -41.76
N LEU A 479 39.18 15.72 -41.45
CA LEU A 479 39.81 16.61 -42.41
C LEU A 479 41.29 16.29 -42.62
N LEU A 480 42.05 16.06 -41.56
CA LEU A 480 43.50 15.86 -41.66
C LEU A 480 43.89 14.57 -42.40
N PRO A 481 43.27 13.40 -42.14
CA PRO A 481 43.57 12.18 -42.90
C PRO A 481 43.17 12.30 -44.37
N ALA A 482 42.03 12.95 -44.67
CA ALA A 482 41.61 13.19 -46.04
C ALA A 482 42.61 14.08 -46.80
N ILE A 483 43.08 15.16 -46.17
CA ILE A 483 44.11 16.04 -46.75
C ILE A 483 45.43 15.27 -46.93
N GLN A 484 45.84 14.44 -45.96
CA GLN A 484 47.03 13.61 -46.07
C GLN A 484 46.98 12.70 -47.29
N TYR A 485 45.86 12.01 -47.49
CA TYR A 485 45.67 11.16 -48.66
C TYR A 485 45.74 11.99 -49.95
N LEU A 486 45.03 13.12 -50.02
CA LEU A 486 45.04 14.00 -51.21
C LEU A 486 46.43 14.58 -51.52
N MET A 487 47.28 14.78 -50.52
CA MET A 487 48.68 15.17 -50.73
C MET A 487 49.55 14.04 -51.28
N SER A 488 49.15 12.78 -51.10
CA SER A 488 49.90 11.61 -51.58
C SER A 488 49.84 11.49 -53.10
N ALA A 489 50.76 10.71 -53.69
CA ALA A 489 50.73 10.42 -55.12
C ALA A 489 49.41 9.77 -55.56
N GLU A 490 48.86 8.87 -54.72
CA GLU A 490 47.60 8.16 -54.98
C GLU A 490 46.37 9.07 -54.87
N GLY A 491 46.33 9.98 -53.89
CA GLY A 491 45.24 10.93 -53.75
C GLY A 491 45.33 12.13 -54.69
N GLY A 492 46.39 12.19 -55.50
CA GLY A 492 46.50 13.11 -56.63
C GLY A 492 47.51 14.25 -56.46
N GLY A 493 48.33 14.24 -55.42
CA GLY A 493 49.51 15.10 -55.26
C GLY A 493 49.18 16.58 -55.07
N TYR A 494 48.12 16.90 -54.32
CA TYR A 494 47.74 18.28 -54.03
C TYR A 494 48.78 18.96 -53.13
N SER A 495 49.27 20.13 -53.54
CA SER A 495 50.34 20.85 -52.84
C SER A 495 50.04 22.34 -52.63
N ARG A 496 48.86 22.80 -53.04
CA ARG A 496 48.40 24.17 -52.85
C ARG A 496 46.96 24.16 -52.35
N PHE A 497 46.67 24.93 -51.30
CA PHE A 497 45.39 24.87 -50.60
C PHE A 497 44.75 26.24 -50.47
N TYR A 498 43.46 26.31 -50.80
CA TYR A 498 42.62 27.48 -50.59
C TYR A 498 41.55 27.13 -49.56
N LEU A 499 41.55 27.81 -48.42
CA LEU A 499 40.58 27.60 -47.35
C LEU A 499 39.43 28.60 -47.53
N ILE A 500 38.19 28.11 -47.63
CA ILE A 500 37.00 28.95 -47.71
C ILE A 500 35.96 28.48 -46.69
N GLY A 501 35.37 29.42 -45.96
CA GLY A 501 34.38 29.11 -44.93
C GLY A 501 33.50 30.30 -44.58
N ASN A 502 32.44 30.03 -43.82
CA ASN A 502 31.67 31.11 -43.20
C ASN A 502 32.39 31.63 -41.95
N ASP A 503 32.30 32.92 -41.69
CA ASP A 503 32.92 33.57 -40.55
C ASP A 503 32.19 33.24 -39.23
N THR A 504 32.36 32.02 -38.76
CA THR A 504 31.83 31.51 -37.49
C THR A 504 32.91 30.73 -36.72
N LEU A 505 32.57 30.31 -35.49
CA LEU A 505 33.52 29.63 -34.60
C LEU A 505 34.14 28.37 -35.23
N TYR A 506 33.31 27.50 -35.84
CA TYR A 506 33.76 26.22 -36.38
C TYR A 506 34.77 26.37 -37.54
N PRO A 507 34.48 27.14 -38.62
CA PRO A 507 35.44 27.38 -39.69
C PRO A 507 36.73 28.03 -39.23
N ARG A 508 36.66 29.06 -38.35
CA ARG A 508 37.86 29.75 -37.84
C ARG A 508 38.82 28.80 -37.13
N LEU A 509 38.29 27.97 -36.22
CA LEU A 509 39.12 27.05 -35.45
C LEU A 509 39.60 25.87 -36.29
N THR A 510 38.74 25.33 -37.15
CA THR A 510 39.11 24.26 -38.09
C THR A 510 40.19 24.71 -39.08
N HIS A 511 40.07 25.91 -39.65
CA HIS A 511 41.08 26.46 -40.54
C HIS A 511 42.40 26.74 -39.83
N LYS A 512 42.36 27.17 -38.55
CA LYS A 512 43.57 27.30 -37.75
C LYS A 512 44.30 25.95 -37.63
N VAL A 513 43.59 24.90 -37.22
CA VAL A 513 44.15 23.54 -37.10
C VAL A 513 44.72 23.07 -38.43
N LEU A 514 43.98 23.24 -39.53
CA LEU A 514 44.42 22.84 -40.86
C LEU A 514 45.63 23.67 -41.34
N THR A 515 45.66 24.97 -41.08
CA THR A 515 46.77 25.86 -41.43
C THR A 515 48.05 25.42 -40.71
N ASP A 516 47.97 25.13 -39.41
CA ASP A 516 49.10 24.69 -38.62
C ASP A 516 49.60 23.31 -39.11
N TYR A 517 48.69 22.39 -39.45
CA TYR A 517 49.00 21.08 -40.06
C TYR A 517 49.69 21.19 -41.43
N LEU A 518 49.20 22.07 -42.30
CA LEU A 518 49.74 22.30 -43.64
C LEU A 518 51.11 22.97 -43.60
N ARG A 519 51.31 23.95 -42.71
CA ARG A 519 52.62 24.59 -42.49
C ARG A 519 53.66 23.61 -42.00
N GLY A 520 53.29 22.69 -41.09
CA GLY A 520 54.15 21.59 -40.66
C GLY A 520 54.63 20.67 -41.80
N ARG A 521 53.93 20.68 -42.94
CA ARG A 521 54.27 19.94 -44.16
C ARG A 521 54.89 20.81 -45.25
N GLY A 522 55.35 22.02 -44.90
CA GLY A 522 56.00 22.94 -45.83
C GLY A 522 55.05 23.74 -46.73
N ILE A 523 53.73 23.62 -46.55
CA ILE A 523 52.76 24.40 -47.31
C ILE A 523 52.55 25.76 -46.63
N SER A 524 53.05 26.82 -47.24
CA SER A 524 52.95 28.19 -46.71
C SER A 524 53.01 29.24 -47.82
N GLY A 525 52.92 30.52 -47.45
CA GLY A 525 53.07 31.65 -48.38
C GLY A 525 52.05 31.59 -49.52
N GLN A 526 52.52 31.60 -50.78
CA GLN A 526 51.66 31.62 -51.97
C GLN A 526 50.93 30.30 -52.24
N SER A 527 51.30 29.22 -51.55
CA SER A 527 50.66 27.90 -51.65
C SER A 527 49.51 27.69 -50.67
N LEU A 528 49.26 28.65 -49.78
CA LEU A 528 48.14 28.62 -48.83
C LEU A 528 47.42 29.97 -48.82
N ARG A 529 46.12 29.98 -49.10
CA ARG A 529 45.26 31.17 -49.01
C ARG A 529 44.01 30.86 -48.21
N GLU A 530 43.48 31.85 -47.51
CA GLU A 530 42.24 31.74 -46.74
C GLU A 530 41.28 32.89 -47.09
N THR A 531 39.99 32.60 -47.10
CA THR A 531 38.92 33.59 -47.13
C THR A 531 37.74 33.13 -46.27
N LEU A 532 37.34 33.99 -45.33
CA LEU A 532 36.13 33.80 -44.53
C LEU A 532 35.09 34.86 -44.92
N LEU A 533 33.86 34.41 -45.17
CA LEU A 533 32.74 35.27 -45.54
C LEU A 533 31.68 35.28 -44.43
N PRO A 534 31.08 36.43 -44.09
CA PRO A 534 29.95 36.47 -43.16
C PRO A 534 28.82 35.51 -43.58
N VAL A 535 28.06 35.00 -42.60
CA VAL A 535 26.82 34.27 -42.88
C VAL A 535 25.85 35.23 -43.60
N GLY A 536 25.19 34.76 -44.65
CA GLY A 536 24.30 35.58 -45.48
C GLY A 536 25.02 36.54 -46.44
N ALA A 537 26.33 36.39 -46.67
CA ALA A 537 27.04 37.19 -47.65
C ALA A 537 26.60 36.87 -49.10
N ASP A 538 26.52 37.91 -49.94
CA ASP A 538 26.18 37.79 -51.37
C ASP A 538 27.41 37.79 -52.30
N ASP A 539 28.59 38.18 -51.81
CA ASP A 539 29.81 38.37 -52.62
C ASP A 539 30.58 37.06 -52.93
N TRP A 540 29.86 36.02 -53.33
CA TRP A 540 30.44 34.74 -53.75
C TRP A 540 31.23 34.88 -55.06
N ALA A 541 30.86 35.84 -55.91
CA ALA A 541 31.51 36.06 -57.20
C ALA A 541 32.98 36.43 -57.05
N ARG A 542 33.30 37.33 -56.10
CA ARG A 542 34.68 37.72 -55.82
C ARG A 542 35.48 36.57 -55.21
N ALA A 543 34.91 35.83 -54.26
CA ALA A 543 35.57 34.69 -53.64
C ALA A 543 35.88 33.58 -54.68
N VAL A 544 34.93 33.27 -55.56
CA VAL A 544 35.12 32.30 -56.64
C VAL A 544 36.15 32.78 -57.67
N ALA A 545 36.16 34.07 -58.01
CA ALA A 545 37.17 34.64 -58.90
C ALA A 545 38.58 34.50 -58.30
N ASP A 546 38.73 34.75 -57.00
CA ASP A 546 39.99 34.58 -56.28
C ASP A 546 40.43 33.11 -56.20
N ILE A 547 39.50 32.18 -55.96
CA ILE A 547 39.74 30.73 -56.02
C ILE A 547 40.28 30.32 -57.40
N ARG A 548 39.62 30.76 -58.48
CA ARG A 548 40.04 30.43 -59.85
C ARG A 548 41.40 31.04 -60.18
N ALA A 549 41.66 32.28 -59.74
CA ALA A 549 42.96 32.92 -59.90
C ALA A 549 44.06 32.15 -59.14
N PHE A 550 43.79 31.73 -57.89
CA PHE A 550 44.68 30.92 -57.10
C PHE A 550 45.00 29.59 -57.79
N ALA A 551 43.98 28.89 -58.31
CA ALA A 551 44.16 27.63 -59.01
C ALA A 551 45.00 27.77 -60.30
N ARG A 552 44.83 28.86 -61.05
CA ARG A 552 45.56 29.13 -62.31
C ARG A 552 46.99 29.66 -62.13
N ALA A 553 47.36 30.14 -60.95
CA ALA A 553 48.66 30.77 -60.70
C ALA A 553 49.89 29.84 -60.84
N GLY A 554 49.72 28.54 -61.13
CA GLY A 554 50.81 27.58 -61.29
C GLY A 554 51.46 27.15 -59.96
N GLY A 555 52.56 26.39 -60.01
CA GLY A 555 53.33 26.00 -58.81
C GLY A 555 52.86 24.76 -58.06
N GLY A 556 51.99 23.94 -58.64
CA GLY A 556 51.47 22.70 -58.05
C GLY A 556 49.95 22.56 -58.20
N LYS A 557 49.43 21.39 -57.85
CA LYS A 557 47.99 21.09 -57.96
C LYS A 557 47.23 21.72 -56.78
N ALA A 558 46.23 22.53 -57.10
CA ALA A 558 45.44 23.27 -56.11
C ALA A 558 44.19 22.49 -55.66
N LEU A 559 43.88 22.54 -54.37
CA LEU A 559 42.66 22.05 -53.75
C LEU A 559 41.99 23.18 -52.98
N VAL A 560 40.68 23.33 -53.14
CA VAL A 560 39.88 24.17 -52.26
C VAL A 560 39.35 23.31 -51.11
N VAL A 561 39.50 23.76 -49.87
CA VAL A 561 38.93 23.13 -48.69
C VAL A 561 37.81 24.03 -48.19
N SER A 562 36.59 23.49 -48.18
CA SER A 562 35.38 24.24 -47.85
C SER A 562 34.80 23.82 -46.50
N THR A 563 34.66 24.80 -45.62
CA THR A 563 33.90 24.76 -44.37
C THR A 563 32.69 25.71 -44.44
N VAL A 564 32.20 25.96 -45.66
CA VAL A 564 30.99 26.75 -45.90
C VAL A 564 29.79 25.92 -45.43
N GLY A 565 28.99 26.47 -44.54
CA GLY A 565 27.87 25.78 -43.89
C GLY A 565 26.51 26.32 -44.31
N GLY A 566 25.46 25.53 -44.04
CA GLY A 566 24.08 25.95 -44.24
C GLY A 566 23.75 26.28 -45.70
N ASP A 567 22.90 27.28 -45.89
CA ASP A 567 22.43 27.75 -47.20
C ASP A 567 23.54 28.34 -48.09
N SER A 568 24.62 28.84 -47.48
CA SER A 568 25.79 29.39 -48.17
C SER A 568 26.43 28.38 -49.14
N ASN A 569 26.28 27.08 -48.89
CA ASN A 569 26.71 26.04 -49.82
C ASN A 569 26.04 26.16 -51.20
N PHE A 570 24.75 26.48 -51.23
CA PHE A 570 24.02 26.62 -52.49
C PHE A 570 24.55 27.77 -53.33
N HIS A 571 24.82 28.91 -52.67
CA HIS A 571 25.38 30.08 -53.33
C HIS A 571 26.80 29.84 -53.82
N PHE A 572 27.63 29.22 -52.98
CA PHE A 572 29.01 28.90 -53.31
C PHE A 572 29.14 27.98 -54.54
N PHE A 573 28.51 26.80 -54.50
CA PHE A 573 28.64 25.82 -55.60
C PHE A 573 27.95 26.29 -56.89
N ARG A 574 26.83 27.04 -56.79
CA ARG A 574 26.20 27.65 -57.96
C ARG A 574 27.11 28.68 -58.63
N GLN A 575 27.84 29.47 -57.83
CA GLN A 575 28.77 30.47 -58.36
C GLN A 575 30.07 29.84 -58.86
N LEU A 576 30.57 28.81 -58.18
CA LEU A 576 31.79 28.08 -58.56
C LEU A 576 31.61 27.36 -59.90
N GLY A 577 30.43 26.79 -60.14
CA GLY A 577 30.16 25.94 -61.30
C GLY A 577 30.79 24.55 -61.13
N GLY A 578 31.05 23.86 -62.24
CA GLY A 578 31.64 22.50 -62.21
C GLY A 578 33.09 22.47 -61.72
N ALA A 579 33.64 21.25 -61.59
CA ALA A 579 34.90 20.96 -60.91
C ALA A 579 36.21 21.40 -61.62
N GLU A 580 36.24 22.55 -62.30
CA GLU A 580 37.48 23.15 -62.84
C GLU A 580 38.54 23.32 -61.73
N VAL A 581 38.08 23.63 -60.52
CA VAL A 581 38.89 23.62 -59.30
C VAL A 581 38.29 22.60 -58.33
N PRO A 582 38.98 21.51 -57.99
CA PRO A 582 38.45 20.50 -57.08
C PRO A 582 38.27 21.09 -55.69
N VAL A 583 37.14 20.75 -55.07
CA VAL A 583 36.77 21.18 -53.71
C VAL A 583 36.66 19.94 -52.86
N LEU A 584 37.31 19.93 -51.70
CA LEU A 584 37.00 19.05 -50.58
C LEU A 584 36.08 19.82 -49.63
N THR A 585 34.83 19.39 -49.47
CA THR A 585 33.90 19.97 -48.50
C THR A 585 33.69 19.03 -47.31
N VAL A 586 33.62 19.61 -46.11
CA VAL A 586 33.28 18.93 -44.85
C VAL A 586 31.97 19.48 -44.28
N SER A 587 31.10 19.96 -45.16
CA SER A 587 29.86 20.64 -44.79
C SER A 587 28.69 20.34 -45.74
N ILE A 588 28.88 19.46 -46.72
CA ILE A 588 27.82 18.88 -47.57
C ILE A 588 27.85 17.35 -47.41
N GLY A 589 26.72 16.78 -46.96
CA GLY A 589 26.45 15.34 -47.01
C GLY A 589 25.42 14.99 -48.08
N GLU A 590 24.90 13.77 -48.04
CA GLU A 590 23.91 13.26 -48.97
C GLU A 590 22.61 14.08 -48.97
N ALA A 591 22.18 14.55 -47.79
CA ALA A 591 20.96 15.33 -47.63
C ALA A 591 21.06 16.70 -48.32
N GLU A 592 22.17 17.42 -48.12
CA GLU A 592 22.41 18.72 -48.75
C GLU A 592 22.73 18.57 -50.25
N ALA A 593 23.47 17.52 -50.63
CA ALA A 593 23.79 17.25 -52.03
C ALA A 593 22.54 17.00 -52.87
N ALA A 594 21.52 16.34 -52.31
CA ALA A 594 20.25 16.09 -53.00
C ALA A 594 19.46 17.36 -53.36
N LEU A 595 19.78 18.50 -52.74
CA LEU A 595 19.15 19.80 -52.99
C LEU A 595 19.88 20.64 -54.05
N LEU A 596 21.06 20.20 -54.48
CA LEU A 596 21.86 20.85 -55.52
C LEU A 596 21.72 20.12 -56.85
N ASP A 597 21.94 20.84 -57.96
CA ASP A 597 22.10 20.18 -59.26
C ASP A 597 23.35 19.29 -59.21
N PRO A 598 23.25 17.96 -59.36
CA PRO A 598 24.38 17.05 -59.26
C PRO A 598 25.54 17.41 -60.19
N ARG A 599 25.25 18.08 -61.32
CA ARG A 599 26.27 18.51 -62.30
C ARG A 599 27.19 19.61 -61.77
N LEU A 600 26.72 20.40 -60.80
CA LEU A 600 27.54 21.40 -60.10
C LEU A 600 28.47 20.74 -59.08
N LEU A 601 28.08 19.58 -58.56
CA LEU A 601 28.82 18.85 -57.52
C LEU A 601 29.75 17.78 -58.10
N ALA A 602 29.46 17.28 -59.30
CA ALA A 602 30.21 16.19 -59.93
C ALA A 602 31.72 16.48 -59.99
N GLY A 603 32.51 15.57 -59.41
CA GLY A 603 33.96 15.65 -59.36
C GLY A 603 34.54 16.30 -58.10
N HIS A 604 33.74 17.08 -57.36
CA HIS A 604 34.10 17.54 -56.02
C HIS A 604 34.10 16.37 -55.01
N MET A 605 34.72 16.59 -53.86
CA MET A 605 35.01 15.56 -52.87
C MET A 605 34.44 15.95 -51.51
N VAL A 606 34.16 14.93 -50.70
CA VAL A 606 33.71 15.08 -49.32
C VAL A 606 34.55 14.21 -48.40
N ALA A 607 34.76 14.65 -47.16
CA ALA A 607 35.36 13.81 -46.12
C ALA A 607 34.38 13.66 -44.96
N TRP A 608 34.04 12.43 -44.61
CA TRP A 608 33.07 12.06 -43.58
C TRP A 608 33.53 10.79 -42.85
N ASN A 609 32.87 10.41 -41.77
CA ASN A 609 33.11 9.14 -41.09
C ASN A 609 32.15 8.05 -41.57
N TYR A 610 31.09 8.43 -42.29
CA TYR A 610 30.14 7.57 -42.95
C TYR A 610 29.75 8.17 -44.31
N LEU A 611 29.57 7.29 -45.30
CA LEU A 611 28.98 7.60 -46.60
C LEU A 611 27.97 6.53 -46.93
N MET A 612 26.79 6.91 -47.41
CA MET A 612 25.67 6.01 -47.70
C MET A 612 26.06 4.89 -48.69
N SER A 613 27.05 5.14 -49.55
CA SER A 613 27.55 4.19 -50.55
C SER A 613 28.44 3.08 -49.98
N ILE A 614 28.73 3.08 -48.67
CA ILE A 614 29.54 2.02 -48.08
C ILE A 614 28.84 0.66 -48.16
N ASP A 615 29.54 -0.34 -48.68
CA ASP A 615 28.97 -1.67 -48.90
C ASP A 615 29.20 -2.59 -47.69
N THR A 616 28.34 -2.48 -46.70
CA THR A 616 28.31 -3.36 -45.52
C THR A 616 26.91 -3.94 -45.30
N PRO A 617 26.80 -5.15 -44.73
CA PRO A 617 25.50 -5.73 -44.36
C PRO A 617 24.68 -4.81 -43.45
N GLU A 618 25.34 -4.15 -42.49
CA GLU A 618 24.73 -3.24 -41.52
C GLU A 618 24.13 -2.01 -42.21
N ASN A 619 24.88 -1.37 -43.12
CA ASN A 619 24.39 -0.23 -43.89
C ASN A 619 23.21 -0.62 -44.79
N GLN A 620 23.30 -1.74 -45.51
CA GLN A 620 22.22 -2.19 -46.39
C GLN A 620 20.93 -2.51 -45.62
N ALA A 621 21.05 -3.11 -44.43
CA ALA A 621 19.91 -3.37 -43.55
C ALA A 621 19.28 -2.07 -43.06
N PHE A 622 20.11 -1.14 -42.59
CA PHE A 622 19.65 0.16 -42.11
C PHE A 622 18.96 0.96 -43.21
N LEU A 623 19.51 1.01 -44.43
CA LEU A 623 18.90 1.72 -45.55
C LEU A 623 17.52 1.17 -45.94
N ARG A 624 17.32 -0.16 -45.86
CA ARG A 624 15.99 -0.76 -46.06
C ARG A 624 15.01 -0.29 -44.99
N GLN A 625 15.41 -0.34 -43.72
CA GLN A 625 14.59 0.09 -42.59
C GLN A 625 14.24 1.58 -42.69
N TRP A 626 15.24 2.43 -42.98
CA TRP A 626 15.07 3.87 -43.12
C TRP A 626 14.14 4.25 -44.27
N ARG A 627 14.34 3.65 -45.45
CA ARG A 627 13.46 3.91 -46.61
C ARG A 627 12.04 3.44 -46.38
N GLN A 628 11.86 2.34 -45.65
CA GLN A 628 10.55 1.87 -45.22
C GLN A 628 9.90 2.84 -44.22
N HIS A 629 10.65 3.29 -43.20
CA HIS A 629 10.17 4.25 -42.21
C HIS A 629 9.73 5.57 -42.85
N CYS A 630 10.52 6.11 -43.78
CA CYS A 630 10.17 7.34 -44.50
C CYS A 630 9.13 7.15 -45.60
N ALA A 631 8.72 5.92 -45.90
CA ALA A 631 7.94 5.58 -47.11
C ALA A 631 8.52 6.19 -48.40
N ASN A 632 9.85 6.26 -48.50
CA ASN A 632 10.57 6.91 -49.60
C ASN A 632 11.77 6.04 -50.05
N PRO A 633 11.72 5.41 -51.23
CA PRO A 633 12.81 4.57 -51.72
C PRO A 633 14.09 5.35 -52.04
N LYS A 634 14.02 6.68 -52.16
CA LYS A 634 15.16 7.58 -52.38
C LYS A 634 15.62 8.29 -51.11
N ALA A 635 15.10 7.92 -49.93
CA ALA A 635 15.59 8.47 -48.67
C ALA A 635 17.09 8.20 -48.54
N VAL A 636 17.83 9.26 -48.22
CA VAL A 636 19.27 9.25 -48.03
C VAL A 636 19.60 9.25 -46.54
N VAL A 637 20.82 8.82 -46.21
CA VAL A 637 21.40 8.86 -44.86
C VAL A 637 22.74 9.56 -44.99
N ASN A 638 23.03 10.49 -44.09
CA ASN A 638 24.32 11.19 -44.04
C ASN A 638 25.08 10.86 -42.74
N ASP A 639 26.30 11.36 -42.64
CA ASP A 639 27.20 11.11 -41.50
C ASP A 639 26.58 11.47 -40.14
N ALA A 640 25.94 12.63 -40.04
CA ALA A 640 25.36 13.09 -38.78
C ALA A 640 24.16 12.23 -38.33
N MET A 641 23.39 11.67 -39.28
CA MET A 641 22.35 10.69 -38.96
C MET A 641 22.94 9.40 -38.38
N GLU A 642 24.05 8.90 -38.95
CA GLU A 642 24.75 7.72 -38.43
C GLU A 642 25.31 7.96 -37.03
N ALA A 643 25.87 9.16 -36.80
CA ALA A 643 26.31 9.59 -35.49
C ALA A 643 25.16 9.64 -34.46
N SER A 644 23.97 10.12 -34.84
CA SER A 644 22.77 10.13 -33.97
C SER A 644 22.27 8.71 -33.65
N VAL A 645 22.33 7.79 -34.60
CA VAL A 645 22.01 6.37 -34.36
C VAL A 645 22.97 5.76 -33.35
N MET A 646 24.29 5.97 -33.54
CA MET A 646 25.30 5.49 -32.59
C MET A 646 25.14 6.13 -31.21
N ALA A 647 24.84 7.42 -31.15
CA ALA A 647 24.60 8.14 -29.89
C ALA A 647 23.51 7.46 -29.05
N LEU A 648 22.34 7.21 -29.63
CA LEU A 648 21.22 6.60 -28.90
C LEU A 648 21.55 5.15 -28.47
N ARG A 649 22.22 4.38 -29.34
CA ARG A 649 22.62 3.00 -29.03
C ARG A 649 23.65 2.93 -27.90
N LEU A 650 24.64 3.82 -27.91
CA LEU A 650 25.66 3.90 -26.86
C LEU A 650 25.07 4.37 -25.53
N TRP A 651 24.16 5.34 -25.55
CA TRP A 651 23.43 5.76 -24.36
C TRP A 651 22.61 4.59 -23.77
N ALA A 652 21.83 3.90 -24.60
CA ALA A 652 21.03 2.75 -24.17
C ALA A 652 21.92 1.64 -23.58
N ALA A 653 23.03 1.30 -24.24
CA ALA A 653 23.98 0.32 -23.75
C ALA A 653 24.61 0.72 -22.40
N ALA A 654 24.93 2.00 -22.21
CA ALA A 654 25.47 2.50 -20.94
C ALA A 654 24.43 2.45 -19.80
N VAL A 655 23.16 2.77 -20.09
CA VAL A 655 22.04 2.65 -19.13
C VAL A 655 21.81 1.19 -18.75
N GLU A 656 21.83 0.27 -19.70
CA GLU A 656 21.72 -1.18 -19.43
C GLU A 656 22.89 -1.67 -18.56
N ALA A 657 24.11 -1.24 -18.87
CA ALA A 657 25.30 -1.64 -18.14
C ALA A 657 25.30 -1.15 -16.68
N CYS A 658 24.78 0.05 -16.41
CA CYS A 658 24.74 0.61 -15.05
C CYS A 658 23.40 0.41 -14.32
N GLY A 659 22.38 -0.11 -15.02
CA GLY A 659 21.03 -0.33 -14.47
C GLY A 659 20.31 0.96 -14.08
N SER A 660 20.67 2.12 -14.67
CA SER A 660 20.16 3.42 -14.24
C SER A 660 20.22 4.47 -15.35
N THR A 661 19.27 5.42 -15.34
CA THR A 661 19.26 6.57 -16.26
C THR A 661 19.94 7.81 -15.68
N GLU A 662 20.41 7.73 -14.44
CA GLU A 662 21.10 8.82 -13.74
C GLU A 662 22.37 9.26 -14.51
N PRO A 663 22.49 10.54 -14.90
CA PRO A 663 23.59 11.01 -15.76
C PRO A 663 24.99 10.67 -15.27
N ASP A 664 25.24 10.71 -13.96
CA ASP A 664 26.55 10.37 -13.38
C ASP A 664 26.90 8.89 -13.57
N LYS A 665 25.92 8.00 -13.39
CA LYS A 665 26.10 6.55 -13.55
C LYS A 665 26.28 6.20 -15.02
N VAL A 666 25.46 6.80 -15.89
CA VAL A 666 25.59 6.64 -17.35
C VAL A 666 26.96 7.12 -17.81
N ARG A 667 27.40 8.32 -17.37
CA ARG A 667 28.72 8.86 -17.70
C ARG A 667 29.87 7.97 -17.25
N ALA A 668 29.78 7.40 -16.05
CA ALA A 668 30.78 6.45 -15.55
C ALA A 668 30.80 5.12 -16.35
N ALA A 669 29.69 4.76 -16.98
CA ALA A 669 29.54 3.53 -17.75
C ALA A 669 29.83 3.69 -19.25
N LEU A 670 30.09 4.91 -19.73
CA LEU A 670 30.36 5.21 -21.15
C LEU A 670 31.78 4.83 -21.63
N PRO A 671 32.88 5.06 -20.89
CA PRO A 671 34.22 4.70 -21.32
C PRO A 671 34.32 3.25 -21.81
N GLY A 672 34.85 3.06 -23.02
CA GLY A 672 35.02 1.74 -23.63
C GLY A 672 33.74 1.09 -24.18
N GLN A 673 32.55 1.69 -23.99
CA GLN A 673 31.31 1.18 -24.58
C GLN A 673 31.40 1.12 -26.09
N LYS A 674 30.84 0.05 -26.66
CA LYS A 674 30.93 -0.22 -28.10
C LYS A 674 29.56 -0.29 -28.75
N THR A 675 29.49 0.15 -30.00
CA THR A 675 28.33 -0.06 -30.86
C THR A 675 28.76 -0.44 -32.26
N ARG A 676 27.95 -1.28 -32.90
CA ARG A 676 28.16 -1.66 -34.30
C ARG A 676 27.73 -0.49 -35.20
N SER A 677 28.68 0.12 -35.88
CA SER A 677 28.46 1.24 -36.80
C SER A 677 27.95 0.78 -38.17
N LEU A 678 27.37 1.70 -38.95
CA LEU A 678 26.94 1.37 -40.31
C LEU A 678 28.12 1.14 -41.25
N THR A 679 29.31 1.61 -40.88
CA THR A 679 30.55 1.34 -41.63
C THR A 679 31.13 -0.06 -41.38
N GLY A 680 30.51 -0.86 -40.52
CA GLY A 680 30.92 -2.23 -40.20
C GLY A 680 32.05 -2.32 -39.17
N PHE A 681 32.44 -1.20 -38.55
CA PHE A 681 33.35 -1.18 -37.42
C PHE A 681 32.60 -1.23 -36.09
N ASP A 682 33.25 -1.80 -35.06
CA ASP A 682 32.80 -1.69 -33.67
C ASP A 682 33.39 -0.40 -33.09
N VAL A 683 32.63 0.69 -33.22
CA VAL A 683 33.02 2.02 -32.74
C VAL A 683 32.91 2.05 -31.22
N SER A 684 33.96 2.53 -30.55
CA SER A 684 34.01 2.67 -29.09
C SER A 684 34.04 4.12 -28.64
N VAL A 685 33.51 4.39 -27.45
CA VAL A 685 33.78 5.62 -26.70
C VAL A 685 35.20 5.53 -26.15
N ASP A 686 36.01 6.57 -26.37
CA ASP A 686 37.36 6.72 -25.84
C ASP A 686 37.34 6.74 -24.31
N ASP A 687 38.34 6.10 -23.70
CA ASP A 687 38.40 5.90 -22.26
C ASP A 687 38.63 7.21 -21.46
N THR A 688 39.07 8.28 -22.13
CA THR A 688 39.63 9.46 -21.46
C THR A 688 38.94 10.77 -21.81
N ASN A 689 38.26 10.87 -22.96
CA ASN A 689 37.84 12.17 -23.49
C ASN A 689 36.40 12.25 -24.02
N ASN A 690 35.56 11.23 -23.82
CA ASN A 690 34.14 11.17 -24.26
C ASN A 690 33.90 11.26 -25.78
N HIS A 691 34.92 11.03 -26.62
CA HIS A 691 34.77 10.99 -28.08
C HIS A 691 34.63 9.56 -28.61
N LEU A 692 34.18 9.41 -29.85
CA LEU A 692 34.15 8.11 -30.51
C LEU A 692 35.41 7.87 -31.36
N HIS A 693 35.88 6.63 -31.40
CA HIS A 693 36.85 6.17 -32.40
C HIS A 693 36.15 5.98 -33.74
N LYS A 694 36.45 6.82 -34.74
CA LYS A 694 35.74 6.80 -36.05
C LYS A 694 36.70 6.54 -37.22
N PRO A 695 36.24 5.89 -38.31
CA PRO A 695 37.01 5.80 -39.55
C PRO A 695 36.94 7.13 -40.31
N CYS A 696 37.82 7.34 -41.30
CA CYS A 696 37.73 8.47 -42.22
C CYS A 696 37.46 7.95 -43.64
N LEU A 697 36.44 8.49 -44.30
CA LEU A 697 36.05 8.15 -45.66
C LEU A 697 36.12 9.40 -46.53
N LEU A 698 36.80 9.28 -47.66
CA LEU A 698 36.83 10.30 -48.72
C LEU A 698 35.89 9.83 -49.84
N GLY A 699 34.89 10.66 -50.14
CA GLY A 699 33.94 10.44 -51.20
C GLY A 699 34.14 11.40 -52.38
N ARG A 700 33.77 10.97 -53.58
CA ARG A 700 33.69 11.80 -54.78
C ARG A 700 32.25 11.85 -55.25
N MET A 701 31.71 13.07 -55.35
CA MET A 701 30.36 13.33 -55.86
C MET A 701 30.28 12.98 -57.35
N GLN A 702 29.23 12.27 -57.73
CA GLN A 702 28.97 11.77 -59.08
C GLN A 702 27.90 12.60 -59.78
N ALA A 703 27.84 12.51 -61.11
CA ALA A 703 26.86 13.24 -61.92
C ALA A 703 25.41 12.75 -61.74
N ASP A 704 25.21 11.57 -61.15
CA ASP A 704 23.90 11.03 -60.78
C ASP A 704 23.43 11.47 -59.37
N GLY A 705 24.25 12.24 -58.65
CA GLY A 705 23.99 12.72 -57.29
C GLY A 705 24.46 11.78 -56.18
N SER A 706 25.01 10.61 -56.52
CA SER A 706 25.62 9.72 -55.53
C SER A 706 27.01 10.20 -55.10
N ILE A 707 27.47 9.71 -53.95
CA ILE A 707 28.83 9.97 -53.45
C ILE A 707 29.57 8.63 -53.44
N ALA A 708 30.53 8.43 -54.33
CA ALA A 708 31.32 7.19 -54.41
C ALA A 708 32.54 7.28 -53.49
N ILE A 709 32.77 6.27 -52.66
CA ILE A 709 33.97 6.20 -51.82
C ILE A 709 35.20 6.02 -52.71
N VAL A 710 36.18 6.91 -52.57
CA VAL A 710 37.47 6.84 -53.28
C VAL A 710 38.62 6.41 -52.38
N TRP A 711 38.49 6.64 -51.07
CA TRP A 711 39.45 6.20 -50.08
C TRP A 711 38.77 6.05 -48.72
N ARG A 712 39.27 5.13 -47.89
CA ARG A 712 38.90 5.00 -46.49
C ARG A 712 40.13 4.67 -45.65
N SER A 713 40.13 5.06 -44.38
CA SER A 713 41.15 4.61 -43.43
C SER A 713 41.12 3.09 -43.26
N SER A 714 42.27 2.48 -42.98
CA SER A 714 42.40 1.03 -42.75
C SER A 714 41.68 0.55 -41.49
N GLY A 715 41.42 1.45 -40.55
CA GLY A 715 40.68 1.17 -39.33
C GLY A 715 40.13 2.44 -38.69
N LEU A 716 39.74 2.32 -37.42
CA LEU A 716 39.30 3.45 -36.60
C LEU A 716 40.49 4.33 -36.20
N ILE A 717 40.30 5.64 -36.30
CA ILE A 717 41.27 6.64 -35.87
C ILE A 717 40.91 7.05 -34.44
N ALA A 718 41.88 7.16 -33.54
CA ALA A 718 41.63 7.65 -32.18
C ALA A 718 41.31 9.16 -32.18
N PRO A 719 40.38 9.62 -31.33
CA PRO A 719 40.06 11.04 -31.25
C PRO A 719 41.17 11.81 -30.52
N GLU A 720 41.63 12.92 -31.11
CA GLU A 720 42.65 13.79 -30.50
C GLU A 720 42.13 15.23 -30.44
N PRO A 721 41.25 15.55 -29.46
CA PRO A 721 40.59 16.85 -29.41
C PRO A 721 41.58 17.98 -29.07
N GLU A 722 42.55 17.78 -28.18
CA GLU A 722 43.37 18.89 -27.64
C GLU A 722 44.54 19.31 -28.54
N GLN A 723 45.20 18.39 -29.24
CA GLN A 723 46.24 18.65 -30.25
C GLN A 723 46.35 17.46 -31.22
N PRO A 724 46.29 17.67 -32.55
CA PRO A 724 46.53 16.59 -33.50
C PRO A 724 48.02 16.21 -33.50
N THR A 725 48.34 14.98 -33.14
CA THR A 725 49.67 14.40 -33.31
C THR A 725 49.94 14.29 -34.82
N PRO A 726 51.17 14.51 -35.32
CA PRO A 726 51.47 14.23 -36.72
C PRO A 726 51.13 12.76 -37.03
N ALA A 727 50.09 12.55 -37.85
CA ALA A 727 49.51 11.24 -38.14
C ALA A 727 50.59 10.19 -38.50
N PRO A 728 50.45 8.92 -38.03
CA PRO A 728 51.36 7.85 -38.40
C PRO A 728 51.41 7.63 -39.90
N ALA A 729 52.55 7.13 -40.39
CA ALA A 729 52.78 6.85 -41.80
C ALA A 729 51.67 5.95 -42.37
N LEU A 730 51.18 6.28 -43.57
CA LEU A 730 50.28 5.42 -44.34
C LEU A 730 50.94 4.04 -44.46
N ALA A 731 50.36 3.02 -43.82
CA ALA A 731 50.72 1.65 -44.11
C ALA A 731 50.20 1.34 -45.53
N ALA A 732 51.13 1.18 -46.46
CA ALA A 732 50.85 0.64 -47.78
C ALA A 732 50.42 -0.83 -47.64
N GLU A 733 49.39 -1.24 -48.37
CA GLU A 733 49.22 -2.66 -48.75
C GLU A 733 50.28 -3.08 -49.77
#